data_AF-A0A928ICR9-F1
#
_entry.id   AF-A0A928ICR9-F1
#
_cell.length_a   1.000
_cell.length_b   1.000
_cell.length_c   1.000
_cell.angle_alpha   90.00
_cell.angle_beta   90.00
_cell.angle_gamma   90.00
#
_symmetry.space_group_name_H-M   'P 1'
#
loop_
_entity.id
_entity.type
_entity.pdbx_description
1 polymer ?
#
loop_
_entity_poly.entity_id
_entity_poly.type
_entity_poly.pdbx_seq_one_letter_code
_entity_poly.pdbx_strand_id
1 'polypeptide(L)'
;MSTSYGNNLNLYVDGGSHDPSISMKLEGFPADIEIDMEELKAFLSRRAPGKGPHATARKEADFPVFSTGIVNGKTTGGPIHAVIYNKDMRPSDYNYNDVPRPGHADYTAVMKYGKDVNISGGGHFSGRLTAPYCIAGGLCKQYLKTLGIDVFAHIYSVADVCDTPFDGANVSSAEKKALAGKEIAVLDDAKGEKMLEATAAAKAEGDSVGGVIECAVIGIDAGHGEHMFAGVEGRISSALYAIPAVKGVEFGAGFGAARMKGSENNDPFIIKNGEVSTGTNNCGGILGGMTNGMPIICRAAIKPTPSIAKEQDSVSLSAMEARKLTVGGRHDPCIVFRAVAAVEAAVAVAITDILLDKSPKNAEATDLSVLREKIDRCDRRIVETFCERMDITLGVAEYKKQRGLPVLDSAREKQLLDKIEKLAGDELGGYAHVLYNTLLSVSRARQHKMLGGCGEEAKKLTAAIEETKNLPFPEKATVCVQGVSGAFSETAARKMVKEPELTFKPSFLSVVEAVENGECRYGILPIENSTAGAVTGIYSLLLKHPVYIVRSAYVGVEHNLLAPSGARLEDIKEVYSHEQAINQCSVFLKELGDVKLTYCPNTALAARMVAESGRKDIAALSSLSCAEIYGLDVLKESVQDNSGNRTRFVCISKKPEIYENSVITDVIASTKNEPGALASLLTRIYTFDINIKKLESMPLADGASGFYLSLEEPADSPALGEALTSVEEYGTVFRWLGTYPEALC
;
A
#
# COMPACT_ATOMS: atom_id res chain seq x y z
N MET A 1 19.00 42.70 -22.96
CA MET A 1 17.59 42.86 -22.50
C MET A 1 17.45 42.03 -21.23
N SER A 2 16.57 42.38 -20.29
CA SER A 2 16.32 41.47 -19.16
C SER A 2 15.54 40.27 -19.70
N THR A 3 16.19 39.10 -19.68
CA THR A 3 15.66 37.84 -20.22
C THR A 3 15.59 36.75 -19.14
N SER A 4 15.79 37.14 -17.88
CA SER A 4 15.86 36.26 -16.72
C SER A 4 14.52 36.23 -15.97
N TYR A 5 14.02 35.03 -15.66
CA TYR A 5 12.89 34.80 -14.76
C TYR A 5 13.30 33.91 -13.59
N GLY A 6 12.76 34.19 -12.41
CA GLY A 6 12.78 33.33 -11.22
C GLY A 6 13.73 33.77 -10.11
N ASN A 7 13.49 33.26 -8.90
CA ASN A 7 14.27 33.59 -7.70
C ASN A 7 15.35 32.54 -7.43
N ASN A 8 14.95 31.27 -7.41
CA ASN A 8 15.83 30.12 -7.17
C ASN A 8 16.16 29.42 -8.49
N LEU A 9 15.17 29.35 -9.39
CA LEU A 9 15.28 28.81 -10.73
C LEU A 9 15.41 29.95 -11.74
N ASN A 10 16.63 30.21 -12.20
CA ASN A 10 16.91 31.31 -13.12
C ASN A 10 16.85 30.82 -14.58
N LEU A 11 15.81 31.23 -15.31
CA LEU A 11 15.64 30.95 -16.73
C LEU A 11 16.05 32.14 -17.58
N TYR A 12 16.99 31.93 -18.50
CA TYR A 12 17.40 32.89 -19.53
C TYR A 12 16.95 32.41 -20.91
N VAL A 13 16.32 33.27 -21.70
CA VAL A 13 15.95 32.99 -23.10
C VAL A 13 16.65 33.95 -24.04
N ASP A 14 17.26 33.44 -25.11
CA ASP A 14 18.05 34.24 -26.04
C ASP A 14 17.75 33.92 -27.52
N GLY A 15 18.14 34.85 -28.39
CA GLY A 15 17.96 34.82 -29.84
C GLY A 15 16.70 35.56 -30.32
N GLY A 16 16.35 35.29 -31.57
CA GLY A 16 15.26 35.92 -32.29
C GLY A 16 14.72 35.03 -33.41
N SER A 17 13.56 35.39 -33.95
CA SER A 17 12.86 34.56 -34.95
C SER A 17 13.64 34.28 -36.23
N HIS A 18 14.54 35.18 -36.63
CA HIS A 18 15.36 35.05 -37.84
C HIS A 18 16.86 35.01 -37.53
N ASP A 19 17.24 34.83 -36.27
CA ASP A 19 18.62 34.55 -35.90
C ASP A 19 18.96 33.08 -36.23
N PRO A 20 20.24 32.70 -36.33
CA PRO A 20 20.64 31.31 -36.63
C PRO A 20 20.06 30.28 -35.65
N SER A 21 19.86 30.70 -34.40
CA SER A 21 19.31 29.86 -33.33
C SER A 21 18.61 30.68 -32.25
N ILE A 22 17.80 29.99 -31.47
CA ILE A 22 17.23 30.45 -30.20
C ILE A 22 17.69 29.48 -29.11
N SER A 23 17.86 29.95 -27.87
CA SER A 23 18.37 29.11 -26.80
C SER A 23 17.70 29.41 -25.45
N MET A 24 17.87 28.47 -24.53
CA MET A 24 17.64 28.71 -23.11
C MET A 24 18.85 28.29 -22.27
N LYS A 25 19.02 28.99 -21.14
CA LYS A 25 19.88 28.58 -20.03
C LYS A 25 19.01 28.50 -18.77
N LEU A 26 19.08 27.39 -18.05
CA LEU A 26 18.34 27.17 -16.81
C LEU A 26 19.31 26.86 -15.67
N GLU A 27 19.32 27.69 -14.63
CA GLU A 27 20.17 27.55 -13.44
C GLU A 27 19.31 27.31 -12.19
N GLY A 28 19.84 26.55 -11.23
CA GLY A 28 19.12 26.20 -10.01
C GLY A 28 18.18 25.00 -10.15
N PHE A 29 18.22 24.30 -11.28
CA PHE A 29 17.45 23.07 -11.49
C PHE A 29 18.03 21.91 -10.67
N PRO A 30 17.21 21.07 -10.02
CA PRO A 30 17.68 19.94 -9.21
C PRO A 30 18.59 18.96 -9.95
N ALA A 31 19.54 18.36 -9.23
CA ALA A 31 20.40 17.29 -9.73
C ALA A 31 19.72 15.92 -9.67
N ASP A 32 20.25 14.96 -10.44
CA ASP A 32 19.84 13.56 -10.48
C ASP A 32 18.37 13.31 -10.87
N ILE A 33 17.78 14.24 -11.62
CA ILE A 33 16.45 14.07 -12.20
C ILE A 33 16.58 13.35 -13.53
N GLU A 34 15.92 12.21 -13.67
CA GLU A 34 15.83 11.47 -14.94
C GLU A 34 14.93 12.22 -15.93
N ILE A 35 15.46 12.46 -17.13
CA ILE A 35 14.79 13.21 -18.20
C ILE A 35 14.40 12.25 -19.32
N ASP A 36 13.10 12.06 -19.49
CA ASP A 36 12.52 11.37 -20.63
C ASP A 36 12.52 12.33 -21.84
N MET A 37 13.48 12.08 -22.73
CA MET A 37 13.64 12.88 -23.95
C MET A 37 12.49 12.69 -24.94
N GLU A 38 11.79 11.56 -24.95
CA GLU A 38 10.64 11.33 -25.83
C GLU A 38 9.39 12.05 -25.29
N GLU A 39 9.15 12.02 -23.98
CA GLU A 39 8.10 12.83 -23.34
C GLU A 39 8.34 14.33 -23.58
N LEU A 40 9.59 14.79 -23.45
CA LEU A 40 9.96 16.18 -23.74
C LEU A 40 9.70 16.54 -25.21
N LYS A 41 10.11 15.68 -26.16
CA LYS A 41 9.85 15.87 -27.60
C LYS A 41 8.35 15.94 -27.90
N ALA A 42 7.55 15.07 -27.29
CA ALA A 42 6.10 15.06 -27.44
C ALA A 42 5.48 16.37 -26.94
N PHE A 43 5.94 16.88 -25.79
CA PHE A 43 5.52 18.17 -25.26
C PHE A 43 5.86 19.33 -26.20
N LEU A 44 7.11 19.45 -26.63
CA LEU A 44 7.56 20.51 -27.55
C LEU A 44 6.81 20.46 -28.89
N SER A 45 6.45 19.26 -29.35
CA SER A 45 5.68 19.06 -30.57
C SER A 45 4.25 19.61 -30.52
N ARG A 46 3.69 19.89 -29.33
CA ARG A 46 2.38 20.56 -29.18
C ARG A 46 2.45 22.05 -29.52
N ARG A 47 3.63 22.67 -29.39
CA ARG A 47 3.89 24.08 -29.67
C ARG A 47 4.27 24.34 -31.14
N ALA A 48 4.86 23.35 -31.79
CA ALA A 48 5.41 23.47 -33.14
C ALA A 48 4.36 23.92 -34.18
N PRO A 49 4.72 24.80 -35.13
CA PRO A 49 3.80 25.30 -36.15
C PRO A 49 3.43 24.21 -37.17
N GLY A 50 2.30 24.40 -37.87
CA GLY A 50 1.96 23.62 -39.08
C GLY A 50 1.22 22.31 -38.85
N LYS A 51 0.53 22.15 -37.73
CA LYS A 51 -0.41 21.05 -37.47
C LYS A 51 -1.86 21.50 -37.68
N GLY A 52 -2.62 20.74 -38.45
CA GLY A 52 -4.04 20.97 -38.72
C GLY A 52 -4.36 21.86 -39.94
N PRO A 53 -5.60 21.85 -40.42
CA PRO A 53 -6.02 22.50 -41.69
C PRO A 53 -5.95 24.04 -41.66
N HIS A 54 -5.91 24.67 -40.48
CA HIS A 54 -5.99 26.13 -40.34
C HIS A 54 -4.70 26.79 -39.83
N ALA A 55 -3.66 26.04 -39.47
CA ALA A 55 -2.39 26.56 -38.94
C ALA A 55 -1.51 27.26 -40.00
N THR A 56 -0.45 27.97 -39.57
CA THR A 56 0.55 28.49 -40.54
C THR A 56 1.14 27.38 -41.40
N ALA A 57 1.57 27.70 -42.62
CA ALA A 57 2.32 26.79 -43.47
C ALA A 57 3.83 26.68 -43.14
N ARG A 58 4.30 27.17 -41.97
CA ARG A 58 5.70 26.98 -41.52
C ARG A 58 5.88 25.56 -40.96
N LYS A 59 7.01 24.92 -41.30
CA LYS A 59 7.40 23.60 -40.77
C LYS A 59 8.79 23.68 -40.15
N GLU A 60 8.83 23.91 -38.85
CA GLU A 60 10.09 23.91 -38.07
C GLU A 60 9.98 22.88 -36.95
N ALA A 61 10.96 21.98 -36.87
CA ALA A 61 11.06 21.06 -35.74
C ALA A 61 11.70 21.79 -34.56
N ASP A 62 11.03 21.81 -33.41
CA ASP A 62 11.50 22.50 -32.20
C ASP A 62 12.38 21.60 -31.32
N PHE A 63 13.16 20.70 -31.92
CA PHE A 63 13.96 19.76 -31.14
C PHE A 63 15.26 20.42 -30.69
N PRO A 64 15.53 20.46 -29.38
CA PRO A 64 16.71 21.11 -28.85
C PRO A 64 17.94 20.21 -28.91
N VAL A 65 19.10 20.83 -29.03
CA VAL A 65 20.40 20.24 -28.74
C VAL A 65 20.83 20.72 -27.37
N PHE A 66 20.96 19.81 -26.42
CA PHE A 66 21.50 20.10 -25.09
C PHE A 66 23.02 20.14 -25.14
N SER A 67 23.61 21.24 -24.69
CA SER A 67 25.08 21.40 -24.66
C SER A 67 25.68 21.22 -23.26
N THR A 68 24.90 21.46 -22.19
CA THR A 68 25.33 21.30 -20.79
C THR A 68 24.16 20.89 -19.88
N GLY A 69 24.47 20.34 -18.71
CA GLY A 69 23.52 20.14 -17.60
C GLY A 69 22.73 18.83 -17.62
N ILE A 70 22.80 18.04 -18.70
CA ILE A 70 22.23 16.68 -18.78
C ILE A 70 23.31 15.70 -19.23
N VAL A 71 23.54 14.64 -18.45
CA VAL A 71 24.51 13.58 -18.73
C VAL A 71 23.84 12.22 -18.48
N ASN A 72 23.96 11.29 -19.42
CA ASN A 72 23.34 9.95 -19.33
C ASN A 72 21.83 10.00 -19.02
N GLY A 73 21.11 10.97 -19.59
CA GLY A 73 19.67 11.14 -19.36
C GLY A 73 19.31 11.76 -18.01
N LYS A 74 20.28 12.22 -17.21
CA LYS A 74 20.03 12.81 -15.88
C LYS A 74 20.57 14.23 -15.77
N THR A 75 19.87 15.06 -15.00
CA THR A 75 20.35 16.43 -14.70
C THR A 75 21.54 16.42 -13.75
N THR A 76 22.49 17.33 -13.94
CA THR A 76 23.73 17.37 -13.14
C THR A 76 23.67 18.33 -11.94
N GLY A 77 22.62 19.14 -11.83
CA GLY A 77 22.54 20.27 -10.88
C GLY A 77 23.31 21.52 -11.32
N GLY A 78 24.12 21.42 -12.37
CA GLY A 78 24.74 22.57 -13.04
C GLY A 78 23.81 23.23 -14.07
N PRO A 79 24.23 24.35 -14.68
CA PRO A 79 23.43 25.05 -15.69
C PRO A 79 23.07 24.15 -16.88
N ILE A 80 21.77 24.05 -17.16
CA ILE A 80 21.25 23.36 -18.34
C ILE A 80 21.18 24.36 -19.49
N HIS A 81 21.83 24.06 -20.61
CA HIS A 81 21.78 24.90 -21.80
C HIS A 81 21.28 24.09 -23.00
N ALA A 82 20.32 24.65 -23.72
CA ALA A 82 19.69 24.02 -24.87
C ALA A 82 19.49 25.00 -26.01
N VAL A 83 19.75 24.55 -27.25
CA VAL A 83 19.71 25.37 -28.46
C VAL A 83 18.77 24.76 -29.49
N ILE A 84 17.92 25.57 -30.11
CA ILE A 84 17.12 25.21 -31.29
C ILE A 84 17.63 26.03 -32.48
N TYR A 85 17.97 25.35 -33.57
CA TYR A 85 18.41 25.99 -34.81
C TYR A 85 17.21 26.34 -35.71
N ASN A 86 17.12 27.59 -36.16
CA ASN A 86 16.08 28.03 -37.08
C ASN A 86 16.43 27.58 -38.52
N LYS A 87 15.48 26.97 -39.24
CA LYS A 87 15.73 26.36 -40.58
C LYS A 87 14.87 26.94 -41.71
N ASP A 88 13.77 27.63 -41.41
CA ASP A 88 12.83 28.20 -42.41
C ASP A 88 12.78 29.73 -42.30
N MET A 89 13.95 30.38 -42.32
CA MET A 89 14.08 31.83 -42.22
C MET A 89 13.84 32.50 -43.58
N ARG A 90 12.89 33.44 -43.64
CA ARG A 90 12.64 34.30 -44.82
C ARG A 90 12.69 35.79 -44.42
N PRO A 91 13.90 36.36 -44.24
CA PRO A 91 14.05 37.74 -43.78
C PRO A 91 13.43 38.78 -44.72
N SER A 92 13.37 38.48 -46.02
CA SER A 92 12.83 39.34 -47.09
C SER A 92 11.35 39.68 -46.96
N ASP A 93 10.58 38.84 -46.26
CA ASP A 93 9.12 39.00 -46.12
C ASP A 93 8.74 40.00 -44.99
N TYR A 94 9.72 40.56 -44.26
CA TYR A 94 9.51 41.29 -43.00
C TYR A 94 10.38 42.55 -42.86
N ASN A 95 10.23 43.53 -43.77
CA ASN A 95 10.89 44.83 -43.66
C ASN A 95 9.88 45.95 -43.28
N TYR A 96 9.57 46.05 -41.98
CA TYR A 96 8.59 47.00 -41.43
C TYR A 96 9.24 48.05 -40.49
N ASN A 97 10.56 48.28 -40.62
CA ASN A 97 11.31 49.15 -39.70
C ASN A 97 10.82 50.61 -39.72
N ASP A 98 10.33 51.08 -40.87
CA ASP A 98 9.81 52.43 -41.01
C ASP A 98 8.30 52.53 -40.73
N VAL A 99 7.54 51.44 -40.94
CA VAL A 99 6.07 51.43 -40.79
C VAL A 99 5.70 50.36 -39.76
N PRO A 100 5.62 50.70 -38.46
CA PRO A 100 5.42 49.73 -37.39
C PRO A 100 4.07 49.03 -37.54
N ARG A 101 4.03 47.72 -37.32
CA ARG A 101 2.79 46.94 -37.39
C ARG A 101 1.92 47.22 -36.16
N PRO A 102 0.64 47.59 -36.34
CA PRO A 102 -0.28 47.75 -35.22
C PRO A 102 -0.32 46.50 -34.33
N GLY A 103 -0.27 46.71 -33.02
CA GLY A 103 -0.27 45.62 -32.04
C GLY A 103 1.03 44.81 -31.91
N HIS A 104 2.10 45.12 -32.66
CA HIS A 104 3.45 44.57 -32.44
C HIS A 104 4.30 45.50 -31.57
N ALA A 105 5.48 45.00 -31.18
CA ALA A 105 6.46 45.77 -30.41
C ALA A 105 7.29 46.75 -31.26
N ASP A 106 7.11 46.77 -32.58
CA ASP A 106 7.97 47.47 -33.56
C ASP A 106 8.31 48.91 -33.14
N TYR A 107 7.30 49.76 -32.91
CA TYR A 107 7.52 51.15 -32.49
C TYR A 107 8.20 51.25 -31.12
N THR A 108 7.70 50.51 -30.12
CA THR A 108 8.26 50.55 -28.77
C THR A 108 9.71 50.03 -28.70
N ALA A 109 10.05 49.07 -29.55
CA ALA A 109 11.41 48.55 -29.67
C ALA A 109 12.34 49.60 -30.26
N VAL A 110 11.93 50.27 -31.34
CA VAL A 110 12.70 51.37 -31.96
C VAL A 110 12.90 52.51 -30.97
N MET A 111 11.87 52.89 -30.20
CA MET A 111 12.00 53.94 -29.18
C MET A 111 12.95 53.56 -28.03
N LYS A 112 12.97 52.28 -27.62
CA LYS A 112 13.78 51.82 -26.49
C LYS A 112 15.24 51.50 -26.87
N TYR A 113 15.45 50.93 -28.05
CA TYR A 113 16.74 50.36 -28.47
C TYR A 113 17.37 51.09 -29.66
N GLY A 114 16.70 52.11 -30.20
CA GLY A 114 17.14 52.85 -31.37
C GLY A 114 16.68 52.22 -32.68
N LYS A 115 16.85 52.98 -33.77
CA LYS A 115 16.39 52.63 -35.14
C LYS A 115 17.04 51.37 -35.74
N ASP A 116 18.18 50.95 -35.22
CA ASP A 116 18.96 49.83 -35.74
C ASP A 116 18.59 48.48 -35.08
N VAL A 117 17.58 48.48 -34.19
CA VAL A 117 17.08 47.26 -33.56
C VAL A 117 16.52 46.27 -34.60
N ASN A 118 16.97 45.02 -34.55
CA ASN A 118 16.47 43.99 -35.45
C ASN A 118 15.06 43.52 -35.03
N ILE A 119 14.04 43.98 -35.77
CA ILE A 119 12.64 43.56 -35.61
C ILE A 119 12.16 42.60 -36.71
N SER A 120 13.08 42.10 -37.55
CA SER A 120 12.72 41.17 -38.63
C SER A 120 12.05 39.91 -38.05
N GLY A 121 10.84 39.60 -38.54
CA GLY A 121 10.03 38.48 -38.03
C GLY A 121 9.52 38.65 -36.58
N GLY A 122 9.65 39.86 -36.02
CA GLY A 122 9.40 40.16 -34.60
C GLY A 122 10.64 40.09 -33.71
N GLY A 123 11.78 39.64 -34.23
CA GLY A 123 13.06 39.59 -33.50
C GLY A 123 12.93 38.88 -32.15
N HIS A 124 13.43 39.53 -31.10
CA HIS A 124 13.37 39.07 -29.71
C HIS A 124 11.97 39.16 -29.07
N PHE A 125 10.99 39.79 -29.73
CA PHE A 125 9.60 39.91 -29.25
C PHE A 125 8.69 38.85 -29.88
N SER A 126 9.25 37.97 -30.71
CA SER A 126 8.51 36.96 -31.43
C SER A 126 8.03 35.85 -30.52
N GLY A 127 6.83 35.33 -30.81
CA GLY A 127 6.33 34.08 -30.22
C GLY A 127 7.24 32.88 -30.45
N ARG A 128 8.24 32.96 -31.36
CA ARG A 128 9.28 31.93 -31.53
C ARG A 128 10.06 31.67 -30.23
N LEU A 129 10.28 32.68 -29.39
CA LEU A 129 10.98 32.52 -28.11
C LEU A 129 10.21 31.72 -27.05
N THR A 130 8.94 31.41 -27.29
CA THR A 130 8.22 30.43 -26.46
C THR A 130 8.76 29.02 -26.64
N ALA A 131 9.46 28.70 -27.73
CA ALA A 131 10.05 27.37 -27.94
C ALA A 131 11.13 27.03 -26.88
N PRO A 132 12.18 27.86 -26.69
CA PRO A 132 13.15 27.64 -25.60
C PRO A 132 12.49 27.70 -24.22
N TYR A 133 11.46 28.54 -24.03
CA TYR A 133 10.68 28.56 -22.79
C TYR A 133 9.97 27.22 -22.53
N CYS A 134 9.39 26.59 -23.57
CA CYS A 134 8.78 25.27 -23.47
C CYS A 134 9.81 24.16 -23.17
N ILE A 135 11.09 24.32 -23.53
CA ILE A 135 12.10 23.35 -23.10
C ILE A 135 12.23 23.39 -21.58
N ALA A 136 12.41 24.59 -21.01
CA ALA A 136 12.52 24.77 -19.56
C ALA A 136 11.26 24.28 -18.84
N GLY A 137 10.08 24.62 -19.36
CA GLY A 137 8.82 24.13 -18.84
C GLY A 137 8.67 22.62 -18.92
N GLY A 138 9.08 21.99 -20.03
CA GLY A 138 9.03 20.53 -20.17
C GLY A 138 9.92 19.81 -19.15
N LEU A 139 11.12 20.33 -18.88
CA LEU A 139 11.99 19.83 -17.80
C LEU A 139 11.33 20.00 -16.43
N CYS A 140 10.79 21.20 -16.15
CA CYS A 140 10.06 21.48 -14.92
C CYS A 140 8.86 20.53 -14.72
N LYS A 141 8.09 20.26 -15.76
CA LYS A 141 6.95 19.32 -15.70
C LYS A 141 7.40 17.91 -15.33
N GLN A 142 8.53 17.43 -15.87
CA GLN A 142 9.06 16.12 -15.50
C GLN A 142 9.54 16.09 -14.05
N TYR A 143 10.19 17.16 -13.57
CA TYR A 143 10.55 17.27 -12.17
C TYR A 143 9.31 17.29 -11.24
N LEU A 144 8.31 18.12 -11.55
CA LEU A 144 7.07 18.20 -10.78
C LEU A 144 6.34 16.85 -10.71
N LYS A 145 6.33 16.10 -11.81
CA LYS A 145 5.78 14.74 -11.87
C LYS A 145 6.45 13.79 -10.87
N THR A 146 7.76 13.94 -10.61
CA THR A 146 8.45 13.13 -9.57
C THR A 146 7.97 13.44 -8.15
N LEU A 147 7.38 14.62 -7.95
CA LEU A 147 6.80 15.07 -6.68
C LEU A 147 5.29 14.78 -6.59
N GLY A 148 4.69 14.11 -7.59
CA GLY A 148 3.24 13.89 -7.66
C GLY A 148 2.44 15.12 -8.12
N ILE A 149 3.11 16.16 -8.64
CA ILE A 149 2.48 17.40 -9.09
C ILE A 149 2.33 17.38 -10.61
N ASP A 150 1.11 17.69 -11.08
CA ASP A 150 0.77 17.71 -12.50
C ASP A 150 0.33 19.10 -12.96
N VAL A 151 0.87 19.54 -14.11
CA VAL A 151 0.51 20.81 -14.77
C VAL A 151 -0.02 20.53 -16.17
N PHE A 152 -1.23 20.99 -16.46
CA PHE A 152 -1.87 20.80 -17.77
C PHE A 152 -2.91 21.89 -18.05
N ALA A 153 -3.17 22.15 -19.33
CA ALA A 153 -4.08 23.20 -19.75
C ALA A 153 -4.97 22.78 -20.92
N HIS A 154 -6.09 23.47 -21.05
CA HIS A 154 -7.00 23.37 -22.19
C HIS A 154 -7.38 24.78 -22.70
N ILE A 155 -7.91 24.84 -23.91
CA ILE A 155 -8.42 26.06 -24.51
C ILE A 155 -9.81 26.30 -23.92
N TYR A 156 -9.92 27.33 -23.09
CA TYR A 156 -11.19 27.74 -22.48
C TYR A 156 -12.09 28.47 -23.48
N SER A 157 -11.51 29.29 -24.37
CA SER A 157 -12.28 29.93 -25.44
C SER A 157 -11.44 30.34 -26.65
N VAL A 158 -12.10 30.46 -27.80
CA VAL A 158 -11.62 31.17 -28.99
C VAL A 158 -12.77 32.04 -29.51
N ALA A 159 -12.50 33.33 -29.73
CA ALA A 159 -13.53 34.33 -29.98
C ALA A 159 -14.67 34.21 -28.93
N ASP A 160 -15.93 34.12 -29.36
CA ASP A 160 -17.10 34.01 -28.47
C ASP A 160 -17.48 32.55 -28.14
N VAL A 161 -16.68 31.56 -28.55
CA VAL A 161 -16.94 30.14 -28.29
C VAL A 161 -16.21 29.72 -27.02
N CYS A 162 -16.96 29.35 -25.98
CA CYS A 162 -16.43 28.82 -24.72
C CYS A 162 -16.55 27.30 -24.63
N ASP A 163 -15.48 26.66 -24.17
CA ASP A 163 -15.41 25.28 -23.70
C ASP A 163 -15.96 25.17 -22.26
N THR A 164 -16.10 23.94 -21.78
CA THR A 164 -16.41 23.65 -20.38
C THR A 164 -15.20 24.01 -19.51
N PRO A 165 -15.33 24.83 -18.44
CA PRO A 165 -14.24 25.06 -17.51
C PRO A 165 -13.93 23.79 -16.71
N PHE A 166 -12.72 23.70 -16.16
CA PHE A 166 -12.41 22.75 -15.11
C PHE A 166 -13.39 22.86 -13.93
N ASP A 167 -13.78 21.72 -13.36
CA ASP A 167 -14.42 21.70 -12.05
C ASP A 167 -13.34 21.97 -10.98
N GLY A 168 -13.18 23.24 -10.63
CA GLY A 168 -12.05 23.72 -9.82
C GLY A 168 -11.79 22.93 -8.54
N ALA A 169 -12.81 22.34 -7.90
CA ALA A 169 -12.63 21.56 -6.67
C ALA A 169 -12.30 20.07 -6.91
N ASN A 170 -12.59 19.54 -8.10
CA ASN A 170 -12.49 18.11 -8.41
C ASN A 170 -11.58 17.80 -9.62
N VAL A 171 -10.77 18.77 -10.07
CA VAL A 171 -9.80 18.54 -11.14
C VAL A 171 -8.87 17.39 -10.79
N SER A 172 -8.74 16.44 -11.69
CA SER A 172 -7.99 15.20 -11.48
C SER A 172 -7.06 14.87 -12.65
N SER A 173 -6.28 13.80 -12.51
CA SER A 173 -5.48 13.26 -13.62
C SER A 173 -6.34 12.72 -14.77
N ALA A 174 -7.66 12.53 -14.59
CA ALA A 174 -8.57 12.09 -15.65
C ALA A 174 -8.70 13.14 -16.76
N GLU A 175 -8.85 14.43 -16.42
CA GLU A 175 -8.91 15.51 -17.40
C GLU A 175 -7.58 15.64 -18.17
N LYS A 176 -6.44 15.52 -17.47
CA LYS A 176 -5.12 15.47 -18.12
C LYS A 176 -5.04 14.35 -19.15
N LYS A 177 -5.55 13.16 -18.81
CA LYS A 177 -5.58 12.01 -19.71
C LYS A 177 -6.52 12.23 -20.90
N ALA A 178 -7.67 12.89 -20.69
CA ALA A 178 -8.60 13.22 -21.75
C ALA A 178 -8.01 14.22 -22.76
N LEU A 179 -7.17 15.15 -22.31
CA LEU A 179 -6.48 16.12 -23.17
C LEU A 179 -5.26 15.53 -23.90
N ALA A 180 -4.72 14.41 -23.41
CA ALA A 180 -3.52 13.80 -23.95
C ALA A 180 -3.75 13.30 -25.40
N GLY A 181 -2.90 13.75 -26.33
CA GLY A 181 -2.93 13.31 -27.72
C GLY A 181 -3.99 13.98 -28.59
N LYS A 182 -4.85 14.86 -28.04
CA LYS A 182 -5.79 15.65 -28.84
C LYS A 182 -5.04 16.66 -29.73
N GLU A 183 -5.54 16.85 -30.95
CA GLU A 183 -5.05 17.89 -31.87
C GLU A 183 -5.37 19.29 -31.34
N ILE A 184 -6.55 19.44 -30.74
CA ILE A 184 -7.02 20.64 -30.05
C ILE A 184 -7.30 20.26 -28.61
N ALA A 185 -6.58 20.89 -27.68
CA ALA A 185 -6.72 20.62 -26.25
C ALA A 185 -7.99 21.28 -25.71
N VAL A 186 -9.16 20.70 -25.99
CA VAL A 186 -10.48 21.06 -25.42
C VAL A 186 -11.06 19.87 -24.66
N LEU A 187 -11.92 20.15 -23.69
CA LEU A 187 -12.68 19.16 -22.93
C LEU A 187 -13.92 18.72 -23.71
N ASP A 188 -14.63 19.64 -24.38
CA ASP A 188 -15.74 19.36 -25.29
C ASP A 188 -15.29 19.47 -26.76
N ASP A 189 -15.19 18.34 -27.45
CA ASP A 189 -14.76 18.29 -28.85
C ASP A 189 -15.70 19.06 -29.80
N ALA A 190 -17.01 19.13 -29.50
CA ALA A 190 -17.96 19.89 -30.31
C ALA A 190 -17.74 21.41 -30.16
N LYS A 191 -17.20 21.87 -29.03
CA LYS A 191 -16.73 23.25 -28.88
C LYS A 191 -15.44 23.48 -29.64
N GLY A 192 -14.52 22.51 -29.64
CA GLY A 192 -13.31 22.54 -30.45
C GLY A 192 -13.58 22.75 -31.95
N GLU A 193 -14.56 22.05 -32.50
CA GLU A 193 -14.99 22.22 -33.89
C GLU A 193 -15.50 23.64 -34.16
N LYS A 194 -16.35 24.20 -33.29
CA LYS A 194 -16.84 25.58 -33.42
C LYS A 194 -15.74 26.63 -33.29
N MET A 195 -14.72 26.37 -32.45
CA MET A 195 -13.54 27.24 -32.35
C MET A 195 -12.74 27.24 -33.66
N LEU A 196 -12.62 26.08 -34.32
CA LEU A 196 -12.01 26.00 -35.65
C LEU A 196 -12.81 26.74 -36.71
N GLU A 197 -14.15 26.62 -36.70
CA GLU A 197 -15.03 27.37 -37.61
C GLU A 197 -14.87 28.87 -37.45
N ALA A 198 -14.88 29.38 -36.21
CA ALA A 198 -14.64 30.80 -35.92
C ALA A 198 -13.26 31.26 -36.40
N THR A 199 -12.23 30.43 -36.20
CA THR A 199 -10.87 30.70 -36.69
C THR A 199 -10.81 30.72 -38.22
N ALA A 200 -11.51 29.80 -38.88
CA ALA A 200 -11.57 29.72 -40.33
C ALA A 200 -12.32 30.91 -40.94
N ALA A 201 -13.41 31.36 -40.31
CA ALA A 201 -14.15 32.55 -40.70
C ALA A 201 -13.26 33.80 -40.63
N ALA A 202 -12.58 34.02 -39.50
CA ALA A 202 -11.64 35.13 -39.36
C ALA A 202 -10.53 35.09 -40.42
N LYS A 203 -9.97 33.90 -40.69
CA LYS A 203 -8.96 33.71 -41.74
C LYS A 203 -9.50 34.07 -43.14
N ALA A 204 -10.74 33.67 -43.46
CA ALA A 204 -11.36 33.96 -44.75
C ALA A 204 -11.59 35.46 -44.97
N GLU A 205 -11.81 36.20 -43.89
CA GLU A 205 -11.90 37.66 -43.92
C GLU A 205 -10.52 38.35 -43.96
N GLY A 206 -9.42 37.58 -43.87
CA GLY A 206 -8.07 38.13 -43.75
C GLY A 206 -7.76 38.70 -42.36
N ASP A 207 -8.51 38.29 -41.34
CA ASP A 207 -8.41 38.70 -39.93
C ASP A 207 -7.88 37.59 -39.01
N SER A 208 -7.90 37.81 -37.70
CA SER A 208 -7.53 36.84 -36.66
C SER A 208 -8.40 36.96 -35.41
N VAL A 209 -8.38 35.91 -34.58
CA VAL A 209 -9.10 35.85 -33.30
C VAL A 209 -8.19 35.46 -32.16
N GLY A 210 -8.52 35.96 -30.96
CA GLY A 210 -7.87 35.62 -29.70
C GLY A 210 -8.65 34.55 -28.94
N GLY A 211 -8.34 34.41 -27.65
CA GLY A 211 -9.01 33.45 -26.79
C GLY A 211 -8.41 33.37 -25.40
N VAL A 212 -8.85 32.39 -24.63
CA VAL A 212 -8.42 32.17 -23.24
C VAL A 212 -7.98 30.72 -23.07
N ILE A 213 -6.88 30.52 -22.36
CA ILE A 213 -6.37 29.20 -21.97
C ILE A 213 -6.52 29.07 -20.47
N GLU A 214 -7.12 27.97 -20.01
CA GLU A 214 -7.23 27.62 -18.58
C GLU A 214 -6.22 26.52 -18.26
N CYS A 215 -5.47 26.71 -17.18
CA CYS A 215 -4.40 25.83 -16.72
C CYS A 215 -4.67 25.41 -15.27
N ALA A 216 -4.42 24.14 -14.99
CA ALA A 216 -4.54 23.54 -13.68
C ALA A 216 -3.19 23.02 -13.17
N VAL A 217 -2.97 23.16 -11.87
CA VAL A 217 -1.92 22.46 -11.11
C VAL A 217 -2.58 21.61 -10.05
N ILE A 218 -2.35 20.29 -10.07
CA ILE A 218 -2.91 19.34 -9.09
C ILE A 218 -1.79 18.62 -8.35
N GLY A 219 -2.09 18.07 -7.17
CA GLY A 219 -1.14 17.33 -6.33
C GLY A 219 -0.16 18.19 -5.54
N ILE A 220 -0.36 19.51 -5.51
CA ILE A 220 0.47 20.44 -4.74
C ILE A 220 -0.06 20.58 -3.31
N ASP A 221 0.83 20.42 -2.32
CA ASP A 221 0.49 20.56 -0.90
C ASP A 221 0.14 22.01 -0.54
N ALA A 222 -0.56 22.20 0.58
CA ALA A 222 -0.81 23.52 1.16
C ALA A 222 0.48 24.14 1.75
N GLY A 223 0.58 25.47 1.71
CA GLY A 223 1.64 26.24 2.37
C GLY A 223 2.86 26.59 1.50
N HIS A 224 2.80 26.37 0.18
CA HIS A 224 3.84 26.82 -0.75
C HIS A 224 3.56 28.24 -1.26
N GLY A 225 4.61 29.06 -1.35
CA GLY A 225 4.50 30.48 -1.69
C GLY A 225 4.87 31.40 -0.52
N GLU A 226 4.79 32.70 -0.75
CA GLU A 226 5.21 33.73 0.20
C GLU A 226 4.21 34.89 0.23
N HIS A 227 4.37 35.78 1.21
CA HIS A 227 3.48 36.93 1.33
C HIS A 227 3.76 38.03 0.28
N MET A 228 2.73 38.82 -0.03
CA MET A 228 2.82 40.05 -0.83
C MET A 228 3.51 39.86 -2.20
N PHE A 229 4.74 40.36 -2.35
CA PHE A 229 5.44 40.42 -3.65
C PHE A 229 6.02 39.09 -4.13
N ALA A 230 6.02 38.06 -3.27
CA ALA A 230 6.53 36.73 -3.59
C ALA A 230 5.42 35.66 -3.61
N GLY A 231 4.15 36.08 -3.60
CA GLY A 231 3.00 35.17 -3.67
C GLY A 231 2.91 34.38 -4.96
N VAL A 232 2.23 33.23 -4.88
CA VAL A 232 2.04 32.29 -5.99
C VAL A 232 1.41 32.99 -7.20
N GLU A 233 0.37 33.80 -7.00
CA GLU A 233 -0.31 34.53 -8.08
C GLU A 233 0.65 35.47 -8.83
N GLY A 234 1.49 36.19 -8.09
CA GLY A 234 2.45 37.15 -8.66
C GLY A 234 3.50 36.47 -9.53
N ARG A 235 4.02 35.34 -9.08
CA ARG A 235 5.05 34.56 -9.82
C ARG A 235 4.46 33.90 -11.05
N ILE A 236 3.32 33.22 -10.92
CA ILE A 236 2.61 32.65 -12.07
C ILE A 236 2.24 33.76 -13.07
N SER A 237 1.74 34.90 -12.60
CA SER A 237 1.39 36.02 -13.48
C SER A 237 2.61 36.55 -14.23
N SER A 238 3.75 36.74 -13.55
CA SER A 238 4.97 37.22 -14.18
C SER A 238 5.48 36.23 -15.24
N ALA A 239 5.41 34.92 -14.98
CA ALA A 239 5.76 33.88 -15.96
C ALA A 239 4.83 33.92 -17.17
N LEU A 240 3.52 34.04 -16.95
CA LEU A 240 2.53 34.09 -18.03
C LEU A 240 2.67 35.36 -18.89
N TYR A 241 2.91 36.52 -18.30
CA TYR A 241 3.12 37.76 -19.06
C TYR A 241 4.40 37.76 -19.91
N ALA A 242 5.33 36.83 -19.68
CA ALA A 242 6.48 36.63 -20.57
C ALA A 242 6.07 36.00 -21.92
N ILE A 243 4.90 35.37 -22.01
CA ILE A 243 4.35 34.84 -23.26
C ILE A 243 3.81 36.02 -24.09
N PRO A 244 4.31 36.23 -25.32
CA PRO A 244 3.79 37.30 -26.18
C PRO A 244 2.28 37.14 -26.40
N ALA A 245 1.59 38.28 -26.50
CA ALA A 245 0.14 38.39 -26.67
C ALA A 245 -0.73 38.10 -25.43
N VAL A 246 -0.17 37.70 -24.29
CA VAL A 246 -0.94 37.67 -23.02
C VAL A 246 -1.31 39.09 -22.61
N LYS A 247 -2.60 39.32 -22.34
CA LYS A 247 -3.16 40.63 -21.94
C LYS A 247 -3.92 40.63 -20.61
N GLY A 248 -4.20 39.45 -20.05
CA GLY A 248 -4.83 39.30 -18.75
C GLY A 248 -4.51 37.93 -18.15
N VAL A 249 -4.41 37.90 -16.83
CA VAL A 249 -4.25 36.67 -16.03
C VAL A 249 -5.27 36.74 -14.90
N GLU A 250 -5.97 35.65 -14.66
CA GLU A 250 -6.91 35.51 -13.54
C GLU A 250 -6.76 34.16 -12.84
N PHE A 251 -7.17 34.08 -11.58
CA PHE A 251 -7.06 32.88 -10.73
C PHE A 251 -8.43 32.51 -10.15
N GLY A 252 -8.75 31.22 -10.12
CA GLY A 252 -10.04 30.72 -9.63
C GLY A 252 -11.24 31.35 -10.34
N ALA A 253 -12.15 31.94 -9.58
CA ALA A 253 -13.29 32.70 -10.10
C ALA A 253 -12.89 33.99 -10.85
N GLY A 254 -11.64 34.41 -10.72
CA GLY A 254 -11.04 35.47 -11.52
C GLY A 254 -11.75 36.81 -11.41
N PHE A 255 -11.93 37.50 -12.53
CA PHE A 255 -12.72 38.74 -12.55
C PHE A 255 -14.20 38.54 -12.18
N GLY A 256 -14.69 37.29 -12.22
CA GLY A 256 -16.02 36.93 -11.74
C GLY A 256 -16.20 37.15 -10.23
N ALA A 257 -15.14 36.99 -9.44
CA ALA A 257 -15.16 37.20 -7.98
C ALA A 257 -15.60 38.63 -7.61
N ALA A 258 -15.26 39.63 -8.44
CA ALA A 258 -15.63 41.02 -8.21
C ALA A 258 -17.14 41.29 -8.27
N ARG A 259 -17.92 40.33 -8.79
CA ARG A 259 -19.39 40.40 -8.88
C ARG A 259 -20.09 39.57 -7.79
N MET A 260 -19.34 38.86 -6.96
CA MET A 260 -19.84 37.98 -5.92
C MET A 260 -19.90 38.68 -4.57
N LYS A 261 -20.82 38.25 -3.71
CA LYS A 261 -20.78 38.58 -2.28
C LYS A 261 -19.76 37.68 -1.58
N GLY A 262 -19.26 38.11 -0.42
CA GLY A 262 -18.35 37.28 0.39
C GLY A 262 -18.94 35.91 0.75
N SER A 263 -20.25 35.82 1.01
CA SER A 263 -20.94 34.54 1.27
C SER A 263 -20.98 33.58 0.08
N GLU A 264 -20.78 34.08 -1.13
CA GLU A 264 -20.79 33.30 -2.38
C GLU A 264 -19.37 32.96 -2.82
N ASN A 265 -18.41 33.87 -2.58
CA ASN A 265 -17.02 33.69 -2.97
C ASN A 265 -16.19 32.87 -1.97
N ASN A 266 -16.51 32.95 -0.67
CA ASN A 266 -15.73 32.25 0.35
C ASN A 266 -15.82 30.73 0.16
N ASP A 267 -14.67 30.08 0.04
CA ASP A 267 -14.58 28.62 -0.04
C ASP A 267 -14.64 28.01 1.37
N PRO A 268 -15.71 27.29 1.75
CA PRO A 268 -15.85 26.76 3.10
C PRO A 268 -14.88 25.59 3.32
N PHE A 269 -14.10 25.65 4.40
CA PHE A 269 -13.24 24.54 4.80
C PHE A 269 -14.07 23.32 5.23
N ILE A 270 -13.66 22.14 4.77
CA ILE A 270 -14.29 20.86 5.06
C ILE A 270 -13.21 19.82 5.40
N ILE A 271 -13.61 18.71 6.03
CA ILE A 271 -12.75 17.54 6.20
C ILE A 271 -13.13 16.51 5.15
N LYS A 272 -12.19 16.13 4.29
CA LYS A 272 -12.36 15.09 3.27
C LYS A 272 -11.24 14.07 3.44
N ASN A 273 -11.59 12.80 3.64
CA ASN A 273 -10.63 11.70 3.88
C ASN A 273 -9.64 11.95 5.04
N GLY A 274 -10.06 12.69 6.08
CA GLY A 274 -9.21 13.00 7.24
C GLY A 274 -8.29 14.22 7.05
N GLU A 275 -8.32 14.86 5.89
CA GLU A 275 -7.51 16.06 5.59
C GLU A 275 -8.40 17.30 5.43
N VAL A 276 -7.83 18.48 5.71
CA VAL A 276 -8.51 19.77 5.50
C VAL A 276 -8.52 20.09 4.01
N SER A 277 -9.70 20.39 3.49
CA SER A 277 -9.95 20.76 2.10
C SER A 277 -10.99 21.89 2.06
N THR A 278 -11.49 22.26 0.88
CA THR A 278 -12.57 23.24 0.72
C THR A 278 -13.71 22.68 -0.13
N GLY A 279 -14.94 23.09 0.16
CA GLY A 279 -16.14 22.61 -0.55
C GLY A 279 -16.30 23.18 -1.96
N THR A 280 -15.70 24.33 -2.23
CA THR A 280 -15.61 25.01 -3.53
C THR A 280 -14.18 25.53 -3.72
N ASN A 281 -13.81 25.98 -4.92
CA ASN A 281 -12.46 26.49 -5.19
C ASN A 281 -12.47 27.83 -5.97
N ASN A 282 -13.25 28.80 -5.48
CA ASN A 282 -13.32 30.14 -6.04
C ASN A 282 -11.99 30.89 -5.93
N CYS A 283 -11.18 30.62 -4.91
CA CYS A 283 -9.84 31.18 -4.75
C CYS A 283 -8.80 30.54 -5.71
N GLY A 284 -9.15 29.46 -6.40
CA GLY A 284 -8.30 28.82 -7.39
C GLY A 284 -7.01 28.25 -6.81
N GLY A 285 -7.10 27.61 -5.65
CA GLY A 285 -5.98 26.92 -5.00
C GLY A 285 -5.02 27.82 -4.22
N ILE A 286 -5.25 29.14 -4.22
CA ILE A 286 -4.33 30.12 -3.63
C ILE A 286 -5.09 31.02 -2.66
N LEU A 287 -4.56 31.18 -1.45
CA LEU A 287 -5.10 32.08 -0.43
C LEU A 287 -3.96 32.81 0.28
N GLY A 288 -4.00 34.14 0.30
CA GLY A 288 -2.98 34.96 0.97
C GLY A 288 -1.59 34.87 0.34
N GLY A 289 -1.49 34.53 -0.96
CA GLY A 289 -0.22 34.33 -1.64
C GLY A 289 0.35 32.92 -1.54
N MET A 290 -0.33 31.98 -0.87
CA MET A 290 0.12 30.61 -0.62
C MET A 290 -0.87 29.57 -1.15
N THR A 291 -0.38 28.38 -1.50
CA THR A 291 -1.24 27.25 -1.86
C THR A 291 -2.09 26.79 -0.68
N ASN A 292 -3.34 26.43 -0.91
CA ASN A 292 -4.24 25.90 0.13
C ASN A 292 -4.49 24.38 0.02
N GLY A 293 -3.79 23.70 -0.89
CA GLY A 293 -3.93 22.26 -1.15
C GLY A 293 -5.01 21.89 -2.18
N MET A 294 -5.84 22.85 -2.61
CA MET A 294 -6.77 22.65 -3.72
C MET A 294 -6.06 22.84 -5.07
N PRO A 295 -6.63 22.35 -6.19
CA PRO A 295 -6.09 22.62 -7.52
C PRO A 295 -5.86 24.11 -7.75
N ILE A 296 -4.67 24.48 -8.22
CA ILE A 296 -4.43 25.86 -8.66
C ILE A 296 -5.05 26.02 -10.03
N ILE A 297 -5.98 26.97 -10.17
CA ILE A 297 -6.65 27.27 -11.44
C ILE A 297 -6.29 28.69 -11.85
N CYS A 298 -5.70 28.83 -13.04
CA CYS A 298 -5.42 30.14 -13.63
C CYS A 298 -5.78 30.19 -15.11
N ARG A 299 -6.15 31.37 -15.59
CA ARG A 299 -6.45 31.61 -17.01
C ARG A 299 -5.58 32.71 -17.58
N ALA A 300 -5.15 32.53 -18.83
CA ALA A 300 -4.40 33.52 -19.59
C ALA A 300 -5.19 33.97 -20.82
N ALA A 301 -5.47 35.27 -20.91
CA ALA A 301 -6.15 35.88 -22.06
C ALA A 301 -5.13 36.25 -23.14
N ILE A 302 -5.26 35.63 -24.31
CA ILE A 302 -4.40 35.81 -25.48
C ILE A 302 -5.12 36.70 -26.49
N LYS A 303 -4.55 37.85 -26.81
CA LYS A 303 -5.12 38.74 -27.83
C LYS A 303 -5.02 38.14 -29.25
N PRO A 304 -5.84 38.58 -30.21
CA PRO A 304 -5.71 38.19 -31.62
C PRO A 304 -4.32 38.43 -32.20
N THR A 305 -3.94 37.64 -33.21
CA THR A 305 -2.66 37.76 -33.91
C THR A 305 -2.57 39.13 -34.61
N PRO A 306 -1.61 40.00 -34.28
CA PRO A 306 -1.63 41.36 -34.84
C PRO A 306 -1.30 41.45 -36.34
N SER A 307 -0.59 40.44 -36.89
CA SER A 307 -0.29 40.36 -38.32
C SER A 307 -1.46 39.76 -39.08
N ILE A 308 -2.23 40.61 -39.75
CA ILE A 308 -3.41 40.24 -40.55
C ILE A 308 -3.32 40.77 -41.97
N ALA A 309 -4.09 40.17 -42.88
CA ALA A 309 -4.12 40.52 -44.31
C ALA A 309 -5.06 41.69 -44.60
N LYS A 310 -5.97 42.04 -43.69
CA LYS A 310 -6.75 43.29 -43.76
C LYS A 310 -5.81 44.49 -43.70
N GLU A 311 -6.10 45.51 -44.51
CA GLU A 311 -5.35 46.78 -44.51
C GLU A 311 -5.54 47.50 -43.17
N GLN A 312 -4.44 48.02 -42.61
CA GLN A 312 -4.42 48.71 -41.33
C GLN A 312 -3.80 50.09 -41.46
N ASP A 313 -4.21 51.00 -40.56
CA ASP A 313 -3.57 52.30 -40.40
C ASP A 313 -2.28 52.21 -39.58
N SER A 314 -1.24 52.88 -40.06
CA SER A 314 0.04 53.06 -39.39
C SER A 314 0.66 54.41 -39.78
N VAL A 315 1.94 54.62 -39.46
CA VAL A 315 2.70 55.83 -39.77
C VAL A 315 4.07 55.45 -40.33
N SER A 316 4.63 56.28 -41.20
CA SER A 316 6.06 56.24 -41.49
C SER A 316 6.81 56.99 -40.40
N LEU A 317 7.75 56.32 -39.72
CA LEU A 317 8.55 56.91 -38.65
C LEU A 317 9.60 57.90 -39.19
N SER A 318 10.11 57.68 -40.40
CA SER A 318 11.05 58.60 -41.05
C SER A 318 10.36 59.81 -41.68
N ALA A 319 9.21 59.62 -42.35
CA ALA A 319 8.48 60.71 -42.99
C ALA A 319 7.54 61.45 -42.03
N MET A 320 7.19 60.86 -40.88
CA MET A 320 6.21 61.38 -39.92
C MET A 320 4.82 61.60 -40.54
N GLU A 321 4.40 60.68 -41.40
CA GLU A 321 3.13 60.73 -42.16
C GLU A 321 2.30 59.47 -41.96
N ALA A 322 0.98 59.58 -42.10
CA ALA A 322 0.08 58.43 -42.11
C ALA A 322 0.37 57.49 -43.31
N ARG A 323 0.35 56.18 -43.06
CA ARG A 323 0.55 55.13 -44.06
C ARG A 323 -0.43 53.99 -43.86
N LYS A 324 -0.89 53.42 -44.96
CA LYS A 324 -1.60 52.14 -44.95
C LYS A 324 -0.59 50.99 -44.97
N LEU A 325 -0.87 49.95 -44.20
CA LEU A 325 -0.04 48.77 -44.08
C LEU A 325 -0.88 47.52 -44.29
N THR A 326 -0.45 46.67 -45.22
CA THR A 326 -0.97 45.32 -45.38
C THR A 326 0.17 44.35 -45.10
N VAL A 327 0.00 43.49 -44.10
CA VAL A 327 1.04 42.54 -43.70
C VAL A 327 0.86 41.24 -44.49
N GLY A 328 1.69 41.04 -45.51
CA GLY A 328 1.72 39.80 -46.27
C GLY A 328 2.33 38.63 -45.46
N GLY A 329 2.20 37.40 -45.96
CA GLY A 329 2.86 36.22 -45.41
C GLY A 329 1.94 35.23 -44.67
N ARG A 330 2.55 34.21 -44.06
CA ARG A 330 1.86 33.08 -43.40
C ARG A 330 1.71 33.37 -41.91
N HIS A 331 0.61 34.04 -41.51
CA HIS A 331 0.31 34.32 -40.10
C HIS A 331 -0.72 33.33 -39.54
N ASP A 332 -0.65 33.07 -38.24
CA ASP A 332 -1.65 32.24 -37.55
C ASP A 332 -2.95 33.04 -37.39
N PRO A 333 -4.10 32.57 -37.90
CA PRO A 333 -5.39 33.23 -37.66
C PRO A 333 -5.83 33.13 -36.19
N CYS A 334 -5.22 32.24 -35.41
CA CYS A 334 -5.39 32.16 -33.96
C CYS A 334 -4.15 31.50 -33.34
N ILE A 335 -3.43 32.21 -32.48
CA ILE A 335 -2.23 31.70 -31.79
C ILE A 335 -2.55 30.86 -30.54
N VAL A 336 -3.80 30.88 -30.08
CA VAL A 336 -4.25 30.22 -28.84
C VAL A 336 -3.90 28.72 -28.84
N PHE A 337 -4.14 28.03 -29.95
CA PHE A 337 -3.88 26.60 -30.11
C PHE A 337 -2.44 26.21 -29.74
N ARG A 338 -1.46 27.05 -30.10
CA ARG A 338 -0.04 26.81 -29.85
C ARG A 338 0.41 27.34 -28.49
N ALA A 339 -0.29 28.37 -27.98
CA ALA A 339 0.03 28.99 -26.70
C ALA A 339 -0.29 28.09 -25.51
N VAL A 340 -1.11 27.02 -25.66
CA VAL A 340 -1.41 26.05 -24.58
C VAL A 340 -0.14 25.48 -23.97
N ALA A 341 0.80 25.00 -24.80
CA ALA A 341 2.07 24.46 -24.31
C ALA A 341 2.94 25.54 -23.63
N ALA A 342 2.90 26.78 -24.11
CA ALA A 342 3.62 27.89 -23.51
C ALA A 342 3.05 28.27 -22.13
N VAL A 343 1.72 28.24 -21.98
CA VAL A 343 1.04 28.47 -20.70
C VAL A 343 1.40 27.38 -19.70
N GLU A 344 1.33 26.10 -20.10
CA GLU A 344 1.77 24.98 -19.24
C GLU A 344 3.24 25.13 -18.84
N ALA A 345 4.11 25.51 -19.78
CA ALA A 345 5.53 25.72 -19.51
C ALA A 345 5.77 26.85 -18.50
N ALA A 346 5.09 27.99 -18.68
CA ALA A 346 5.21 29.14 -17.79
C ALA A 346 4.77 28.82 -16.37
N VAL A 347 3.62 28.15 -16.22
CA VAL A 347 3.12 27.71 -14.91
C VAL A 347 4.08 26.69 -14.28
N ALA A 348 4.56 25.70 -15.03
CA ALA A 348 5.49 24.70 -14.50
C ALA A 348 6.84 25.30 -14.04
N VAL A 349 7.37 26.30 -14.76
CA VAL A 349 8.56 27.04 -14.35
C VAL A 349 8.29 27.83 -13.06
N ALA A 350 7.14 28.50 -12.96
CA ALA A 350 6.78 29.25 -11.76
C ALA A 350 6.60 28.34 -10.53
N ILE A 351 5.89 27.22 -10.68
CA ILE A 351 5.66 26.26 -9.58
C ILE A 351 6.98 25.62 -9.14
N THR A 352 7.85 25.22 -10.07
CA THR A 352 9.19 24.70 -9.71
C THR A 352 9.99 25.74 -8.93
N ASP A 353 10.00 27.00 -9.38
CA ASP A 353 10.70 28.08 -8.68
C ASP A 353 10.16 28.31 -7.26
N ILE A 354 8.83 28.20 -7.07
CA ILE A 354 8.15 28.29 -5.76
C ILE A 354 8.54 27.14 -4.84
N LEU A 355 8.54 25.91 -5.34
CA LEU A 355 8.91 24.74 -4.54
C LEU A 355 10.39 24.74 -4.13
N LEU A 356 11.21 25.48 -4.88
CA LEU A 356 12.62 25.69 -4.57
C LEU A 356 12.87 26.83 -3.59
N ASP A 357 11.84 27.56 -3.15
CA ASP A 357 11.99 28.55 -2.09
C ASP A 357 12.59 27.86 -0.87
N LYS A 358 13.66 28.45 -0.35
CA LYS A 358 14.17 28.06 0.96
C LYS A 358 13.09 28.43 1.95
N SER A 359 12.41 27.43 2.52
CA SER A 359 11.47 27.65 3.62
C SER A 359 12.12 28.59 4.63
N PRO A 360 11.40 29.58 5.19
CA PRO A 360 11.92 30.31 6.33
C PRO A 360 12.43 29.26 7.30
N LYS A 361 13.71 29.41 7.69
CA LYS A 361 14.28 28.67 8.80
C LYS A 361 13.44 29.01 10.02
N ASN A 362 12.32 28.31 10.21
CA ASN A 362 11.98 27.87 11.55
C ASN A 362 13.22 27.12 11.99
N ALA A 363 13.87 27.75 12.97
CA ALA A 363 15.19 27.44 13.45
C ALA A 363 15.42 25.94 13.57
N GLU A 364 16.68 25.55 13.44
CA GLU A 364 17.25 24.33 14.00
C GLU A 364 16.43 23.76 15.17
N ALA A 365 15.48 22.91 14.84
CA ALA A 365 14.76 22.06 15.75
C ALA A 365 14.34 20.87 14.90
N THR A 366 14.98 19.74 15.17
CA THR A 366 14.45 18.40 14.93
C THR A 366 13.09 18.30 15.66
N ASP A 367 12.05 18.93 15.11
CA ASP A 367 10.69 18.74 15.57
C ASP A 367 10.22 17.39 15.02
N LEU A 368 9.82 16.53 15.94
CA LEU A 368 9.26 15.22 15.65
C LEU A 368 8.03 15.34 14.74
N SER A 369 7.29 16.46 14.79
CA SER A 369 6.15 16.73 13.91
C SER A 369 6.55 16.73 12.43
N VAL A 370 7.65 17.40 12.05
CA VAL A 370 8.12 17.49 10.67
C VAL A 370 8.66 16.16 10.16
N LEU A 371 9.35 15.40 11.02
CA LEU A 371 9.78 14.05 10.68
C LEU A 371 8.58 13.11 10.50
N ARG A 372 7.53 13.26 11.32
CA ARG A 372 6.27 12.53 11.18
C ARG A 372 5.57 12.89 9.88
N GLU A 373 5.44 14.16 9.51
CA GLU A 373 4.84 14.55 8.23
C GLU A 373 5.61 13.99 7.01
N LYS A 374 6.94 13.88 7.11
CA LYS A 374 7.76 13.22 6.07
C LYS A 374 7.48 11.71 6.02
N ILE A 375 7.36 11.06 7.18
CA ILE A 375 6.95 9.65 7.28
C ILE A 375 5.54 9.48 6.70
N ASP A 376 4.58 10.32 7.07
CA ASP A 376 3.18 10.25 6.59
C ASP A 376 3.11 10.39 5.06
N ARG A 377 3.98 11.19 4.45
CA ARG A 377 4.11 11.28 2.98
C ARG A 377 4.67 10.00 2.37
N CYS A 378 5.68 9.39 2.99
CA CYS A 378 6.20 8.10 2.56
C CYS A 378 5.13 7.01 2.71
N ASP A 379 4.41 7.00 3.83
CA ASP A 379 3.38 6.01 4.15
C ASP A 379 2.23 6.07 3.14
N ARG A 380 1.76 7.27 2.76
CA ARG A 380 0.75 7.43 1.69
C ARG A 380 1.20 6.77 0.39
N ARG A 381 2.44 7.02 -0.05
CA ARG A 381 3.00 6.42 -1.27
C ARG A 381 3.17 4.90 -1.16
N ILE A 382 3.57 4.40 0.02
CA ILE A 382 3.68 2.97 0.29
C ILE A 382 2.31 2.31 0.16
N VAL A 383 1.27 2.89 0.73
CA VAL A 383 -0.11 2.37 0.66
C VAL A 383 -0.63 2.38 -0.78
N GLU A 384 -0.50 3.49 -1.50
CA GLU A 384 -0.92 3.58 -2.90
C GLU A 384 -0.25 2.52 -3.78
N THR A 385 1.08 2.42 -3.67
CA THR A 385 1.88 1.45 -4.45
C THR A 385 1.56 0.01 -4.03
N PHE A 386 1.31 -0.23 -2.75
CA PHE A 386 0.89 -1.53 -2.23
C PHE A 386 -0.45 -1.95 -2.82
N CYS A 387 -1.45 -1.07 -2.81
CA CYS A 387 -2.77 -1.33 -3.39
C CYS A 387 -2.67 -1.66 -4.88
N GLU A 388 -1.96 -0.86 -5.67
CA GLU A 388 -1.74 -1.11 -7.10
C GLU A 388 -1.08 -2.49 -7.32
N ARG A 389 -0.03 -2.80 -6.55
CA ARG A 389 0.66 -4.10 -6.63
C ARG A 389 -0.26 -5.27 -6.28
N MET A 390 -1.15 -5.11 -5.29
CA MET A 390 -2.10 -6.15 -4.92
C MET A 390 -3.16 -6.38 -6.01
N ASP A 391 -3.57 -5.36 -6.74
CA ASP A 391 -4.48 -5.50 -7.87
C ASP A 391 -3.82 -6.23 -9.05
N ILE A 392 -2.57 -5.90 -9.37
CA ILE A 392 -1.76 -6.64 -10.36
C ILE A 392 -1.63 -8.12 -9.97
N THR A 393 -1.51 -8.40 -8.68
CA THR A 393 -1.39 -9.77 -8.16
C THR A 393 -2.63 -10.62 -8.49
N LEU A 394 -3.83 -10.04 -8.56
CA LEU A 394 -5.04 -10.75 -9.01
C LEU A 394 -4.96 -11.13 -10.50
N GLY A 395 -4.41 -10.24 -11.34
CA GLY A 395 -4.14 -10.56 -12.75
C GLY A 395 -3.14 -11.71 -12.91
N VAL A 396 -2.13 -11.79 -12.03
CA VAL A 396 -1.19 -12.94 -11.98
C VAL A 396 -1.91 -14.24 -11.60
N ALA A 397 -2.80 -14.20 -10.60
CA ALA A 397 -3.61 -15.37 -10.24
C ALA A 397 -4.48 -15.87 -11.41
N GLU A 398 -5.17 -14.96 -12.11
CA GLU A 398 -6.00 -15.30 -13.27
C GLU A 398 -5.17 -16.00 -14.36
N TYR A 399 -3.99 -15.43 -14.66
CA TYR A 399 -3.07 -16.00 -15.63
C TYR A 399 -2.57 -17.39 -15.23
N LYS A 400 -2.22 -17.58 -13.96
CA LYS A 400 -1.78 -18.88 -13.42
C LYS A 400 -2.89 -19.92 -13.49
N LYS A 401 -4.13 -19.55 -13.15
CA LYS A 401 -5.33 -20.41 -13.22
C LYS A 401 -5.55 -20.96 -14.63
N GLN A 402 -5.50 -20.08 -15.63
CA GLN A 402 -5.71 -20.45 -17.03
C GLN A 402 -4.66 -21.43 -17.58
N ARG A 403 -3.48 -21.49 -16.95
CA ARG A 403 -2.34 -22.31 -17.39
C ARG A 403 -1.97 -23.44 -16.43
N GLY A 404 -2.72 -23.62 -15.35
CA GLY A 404 -2.44 -24.64 -14.33
C GLY A 404 -1.10 -24.45 -13.61
N LEU A 405 -0.64 -23.21 -13.44
CA LEU A 405 0.62 -22.90 -12.75
C LEU A 405 0.40 -22.74 -11.24
N PRO A 406 1.35 -23.16 -10.38
CA PRO A 406 1.25 -22.98 -8.93
C PRO A 406 1.36 -21.51 -8.52
N VAL A 407 0.70 -21.13 -7.42
CA VAL A 407 0.77 -19.76 -6.86
C VAL A 407 2.17 -19.44 -6.35
N LEU A 408 2.85 -20.40 -5.72
CA LEU A 408 4.24 -20.25 -5.31
C LEU A 408 5.21 -20.49 -6.49
N ASP A 409 6.12 -19.55 -6.72
CA ASP A 409 7.29 -19.70 -7.60
C ASP A 409 8.55 -19.32 -6.83
N SER A 410 9.15 -20.31 -6.17
CA SER A 410 10.30 -20.10 -5.27
C SER A 410 11.52 -19.51 -5.97
N ALA A 411 11.74 -19.82 -7.26
CA ALA A 411 12.88 -19.32 -8.01
C ALA A 411 12.70 -17.83 -8.33
N ARG A 412 11.50 -17.45 -8.79
CA ARG A 412 11.17 -16.06 -9.09
C ARG A 412 11.19 -15.18 -7.85
N GLU A 413 10.65 -15.67 -6.74
CA GLU A 413 10.62 -14.93 -5.47
C GLU A 413 12.03 -14.71 -4.92
N LYS A 414 12.89 -15.72 -4.96
CA LYS A 414 14.30 -15.57 -4.56
C LYS A 414 15.01 -14.50 -5.40
N GLN A 415 14.85 -14.52 -6.72
CA GLN A 415 15.40 -13.49 -7.61
C GLN A 415 14.88 -12.08 -7.29
N LEU A 416 13.61 -11.95 -6.87
CA LEU A 416 13.06 -10.67 -6.47
C LEU A 416 13.70 -10.17 -5.17
N LEU A 417 13.82 -11.03 -4.16
CA LEU A 417 14.43 -10.68 -2.88
C LEU A 417 15.90 -10.26 -3.07
N ASP A 418 16.68 -11.03 -3.83
CA ASP A 418 18.07 -10.69 -4.16
C ASP A 418 18.18 -9.33 -4.89
N LYS A 419 17.19 -8.98 -5.72
CA LYS A 419 17.13 -7.68 -6.41
C LYS A 419 16.79 -6.54 -5.45
N ILE A 420 15.86 -6.77 -4.52
CA ILE A 420 15.42 -5.77 -3.54
C ILE A 420 16.52 -5.46 -2.53
N GLU A 421 17.23 -6.47 -2.04
CA GLU A 421 18.39 -6.28 -1.15
C GLU A 421 19.43 -5.36 -1.80
N LYS A 422 19.77 -5.63 -3.07
CA LYS A 422 20.72 -4.80 -3.82
C LYS A 422 20.22 -3.37 -4.05
N LEU A 423 18.91 -3.19 -4.25
CA LEU A 423 18.31 -1.87 -4.42
C LEU A 423 18.36 -1.05 -3.12
N ALA A 424 18.14 -1.70 -1.98
CA ALA A 424 18.13 -1.06 -0.67
C ALA A 424 19.54 -0.76 -0.13
N GLY A 425 20.59 -1.36 -0.71
CA GLY A 425 21.98 -1.17 -0.31
C GLY A 425 22.35 -1.91 0.97
N ASP A 426 23.63 -1.86 1.34
CA ASP A 426 24.21 -2.71 2.39
C ASP A 426 23.60 -2.47 3.78
N GLU A 427 23.19 -1.23 4.08
CA GLU A 427 22.62 -0.87 5.39
C GLU A 427 21.17 -1.36 5.55
N LEU A 428 20.35 -1.26 4.50
CA LEU A 428 18.91 -1.51 4.57
C LEU A 428 18.48 -2.82 3.89
N GLY A 429 19.37 -3.51 3.18
CA GLY A 429 19.08 -4.71 2.41
C GLY A 429 18.37 -5.80 3.24
N GLY A 430 18.90 -6.11 4.42
CA GLY A 430 18.28 -7.10 5.32
C GLY A 430 16.87 -6.71 5.78
N TYR A 431 16.63 -5.43 6.06
CA TYR A 431 15.30 -4.94 6.44
C TYR A 431 14.31 -5.00 5.27
N ALA A 432 14.78 -4.61 4.08
CA ALA A 432 13.99 -4.69 2.85
C ALA A 432 13.62 -6.14 2.51
N HIS A 433 14.53 -7.10 2.74
CA HIS A 433 14.24 -8.52 2.57
C HIS A 433 13.04 -8.96 3.41
N VAL A 434 13.03 -8.64 4.71
CA VAL A 434 11.97 -9.04 5.64
C VAL A 434 10.63 -8.41 5.23
N LEU A 435 10.63 -7.11 4.89
CA LEU A 435 9.43 -6.41 4.42
C LEU A 435 8.86 -7.06 3.15
N TYR A 436 9.72 -7.33 2.15
CA TYR A 436 9.28 -7.89 0.88
C TYR A 436 8.88 -9.37 0.98
N ASN A 437 9.47 -10.13 1.88
CA ASN A 437 9.03 -11.51 2.16
C ASN A 437 7.62 -11.54 2.76
N THR A 438 7.34 -10.61 3.68
CA THR A 438 5.98 -10.40 4.23
C THR A 438 5.01 -9.99 3.12
N LEU A 439 5.40 -9.03 2.28
CA LEU A 439 4.61 -8.56 1.13
C LEU A 439 4.28 -9.71 0.15
N LEU A 440 5.24 -10.57 -0.16
CA LEU A 440 5.03 -11.76 -0.99
C LEU A 440 4.05 -12.75 -0.35
N SER A 441 4.15 -12.94 0.97
CA SER A 441 3.24 -13.80 1.72
C SER A 441 1.79 -13.33 1.64
N VAL A 442 1.54 -12.04 1.87
CA VAL A 442 0.21 -11.42 1.73
C VAL A 442 -0.29 -11.50 0.27
N SER A 443 0.61 -11.35 -0.71
CA SER A 443 0.28 -11.47 -2.13
C SER A 443 -0.24 -12.87 -2.48
N ARG A 444 0.40 -13.93 -1.96
CA ARG A 444 -0.05 -15.31 -2.18
C ARG A 444 -1.40 -15.54 -1.53
N ALA A 445 -1.58 -15.14 -0.27
CA ALA A 445 -2.85 -15.27 0.44
C ALA A 445 -4.02 -14.68 -0.37
N ARG A 446 -3.84 -13.48 -0.94
CA ARG A 446 -4.85 -12.85 -1.82
C ARG A 446 -5.11 -13.64 -3.11
N GLN A 447 -4.09 -14.27 -3.71
CA GLN A 447 -4.25 -15.16 -4.87
C GLN A 447 -5.04 -16.42 -4.51
N HIS A 448 -4.74 -17.08 -3.39
CA HIS A 448 -5.45 -18.29 -2.97
C HIS A 448 -6.93 -18.03 -2.71
N LYS A 449 -7.24 -16.92 -2.03
CA LYS A 449 -8.62 -16.48 -1.81
C LYS A 449 -9.40 -16.34 -3.11
N MET A 450 -8.77 -15.80 -4.16
CA MET A 450 -9.38 -15.69 -5.49
C MET A 450 -9.50 -17.05 -6.20
N LEU A 451 -8.49 -17.91 -6.07
CA LEU A 451 -8.42 -19.19 -6.79
C LEU A 451 -9.29 -20.28 -6.16
N GLY A 452 -9.77 -20.10 -4.93
CA GLY A 452 -10.53 -21.10 -4.17
C GLY A 452 -9.72 -22.37 -3.91
N GLY A 453 -8.38 -22.27 -3.94
CA GLY A 453 -7.50 -23.40 -3.67
C GLY A 453 -7.64 -23.80 -2.21
N CYS A 454 -7.99 -25.06 -1.97
CA CYS A 454 -8.10 -25.66 -0.64
C CYS A 454 -6.98 -26.70 -0.52
N GLY A 455 -6.09 -26.55 0.48
CA GLY A 455 -5.05 -27.54 0.79
C GLY A 455 -5.66 -28.91 1.15
N GLU A 456 -4.87 -29.98 1.13
CA GLU A 456 -5.39 -31.32 1.44
C GLU A 456 -5.95 -31.39 2.87
N GLU A 457 -5.33 -30.71 3.82
CA GLU A 457 -5.82 -30.68 5.21
C GLU A 457 -7.12 -29.86 5.34
N ALA A 458 -7.24 -28.75 4.58
CA ALA A 458 -8.45 -27.94 4.56
C ALA A 458 -9.64 -28.65 3.87
N LYS A 459 -9.37 -29.52 2.88
CA LYS A 459 -10.39 -30.42 2.29
C LYS A 459 -10.90 -31.43 3.31
N LYS A 460 -10.03 -32.02 4.14
CA LYS A 460 -10.42 -32.95 5.21
C LYS A 460 -11.30 -32.26 6.25
N LEU A 461 -10.94 -31.03 6.65
CA LEU A 461 -11.77 -30.17 7.51
C LEU A 461 -13.18 -30.00 6.91
N THR A 462 -13.24 -29.57 5.65
CA THR A 462 -14.52 -29.33 4.94
C THR A 462 -15.39 -30.58 4.87
N ALA A 463 -14.81 -31.73 4.49
CA ALA A 463 -15.52 -33.00 4.43
C ALA A 463 -16.08 -33.44 5.81
N ALA A 464 -15.31 -33.26 6.87
CA ALA A 464 -15.74 -33.61 8.22
C ALA A 464 -16.87 -32.70 8.75
N ILE A 465 -16.85 -31.41 8.38
CA ILE A 465 -17.95 -30.46 8.67
C ILE A 465 -19.24 -30.95 8.02
N GLU A 466 -19.18 -31.31 6.74
CA GLU A 466 -20.35 -31.79 5.99
C GLU A 466 -20.91 -33.10 6.57
N GLU A 467 -20.05 -34.01 7.02
CA GLU A 467 -20.45 -35.34 7.50
C GLU A 467 -21.01 -35.33 8.94
N THR A 468 -20.41 -34.55 9.86
CA THR A 468 -20.63 -34.75 11.31
C THR A 468 -21.10 -33.54 12.10
N LYS A 469 -20.94 -32.30 11.60
CA LYS A 469 -21.19 -31.07 12.41
C LYS A 469 -22.61 -31.00 12.99
N ASN A 470 -23.60 -31.39 12.21
CA ASN A 470 -25.01 -31.32 12.58
C ASN A 470 -25.49 -32.57 13.36
N LEU A 471 -24.57 -33.48 13.73
CA LEU A 471 -24.86 -34.64 14.56
C LEU A 471 -24.45 -34.34 16.01
N PRO A 472 -25.17 -34.87 17.01
CA PRO A 472 -24.73 -34.77 18.40
C PRO A 472 -23.52 -35.68 18.64
N PHE A 473 -22.61 -35.24 19.53
CA PHE A 473 -21.53 -36.11 20.00
C PHE A 473 -22.13 -37.37 20.67
N PRO A 474 -21.64 -38.59 20.35
CA PRO A 474 -22.26 -39.82 20.84
C PRO A 474 -22.34 -39.89 22.37
N GLU A 475 -23.55 -40.13 22.90
CA GLU A 475 -23.73 -40.36 24.34
C GLU A 475 -23.12 -41.70 24.78
N LYS A 476 -23.21 -42.73 23.93
CA LYS A 476 -22.66 -44.08 24.14
C LYS A 476 -21.57 -44.40 23.12
N ALA A 477 -20.40 -44.83 23.60
CA ALA A 477 -19.29 -45.24 22.74
C ALA A 477 -18.32 -46.19 23.45
N THR A 478 -17.65 -47.05 22.68
CA THR A 478 -16.49 -47.81 23.15
C THR A 478 -15.28 -46.90 23.25
N VAL A 479 -14.67 -46.82 24.43
CA VAL A 479 -13.57 -45.91 24.74
C VAL A 479 -12.38 -46.67 25.32
N CYS A 480 -11.20 -46.54 24.72
CA CYS A 480 -9.97 -47.06 25.28
C CYS A 480 -9.23 -46.00 26.10
N VAL A 481 -8.75 -46.39 27.28
CA VAL A 481 -7.97 -45.54 28.18
C VAL A 481 -6.73 -46.27 28.65
N GLN A 482 -5.65 -45.54 28.92
CA GLN A 482 -4.45 -46.12 29.52
C GLN A 482 -4.61 -46.29 31.03
N GLY A 483 -4.17 -47.43 31.58
CA GLY A 483 -4.06 -47.65 33.02
C GLY A 483 -5.01 -48.72 33.58
N VAL A 484 -5.50 -48.49 34.80
CA VAL A 484 -6.48 -49.35 35.51
C VAL A 484 -7.64 -48.47 36.00
N SER A 485 -8.71 -49.09 36.53
CA SER A 485 -9.86 -48.33 37.01
C SER A 485 -9.48 -47.32 38.11
N GLY A 486 -10.04 -46.11 38.02
CA GLY A 486 -9.70 -44.97 38.88
C GLY A 486 -8.59 -44.06 38.32
N ALA A 487 -7.99 -44.40 37.17
CA ALA A 487 -7.04 -43.53 36.50
C ALA A 487 -7.69 -42.24 35.98
N PHE A 488 -6.95 -41.13 35.95
CA PHE A 488 -7.45 -39.85 35.44
C PHE A 488 -7.93 -39.91 33.98
N SER A 489 -7.38 -40.82 33.16
CA SER A 489 -7.85 -41.10 31.81
C SER A 489 -9.29 -41.63 31.77
N GLU A 490 -9.70 -42.42 32.78
CA GLU A 490 -11.09 -42.86 32.93
C GLU A 490 -12.00 -41.69 33.33
N THR A 491 -11.56 -40.83 34.26
CA THR A 491 -12.30 -39.60 34.63
C THR A 491 -12.51 -38.71 33.41
N ALA A 492 -11.46 -38.51 32.60
CA ALA A 492 -11.52 -37.77 31.35
C ALA A 492 -12.49 -38.41 30.34
N ALA A 493 -12.47 -39.73 30.19
CA ALA A 493 -13.40 -40.46 29.32
C ALA A 493 -14.86 -40.23 29.73
N ARG A 494 -15.18 -40.35 31.02
CA ARG A 494 -16.53 -40.13 31.58
C ARG A 494 -16.98 -38.67 31.50
N LYS A 495 -16.04 -37.72 31.48
CA LYS A 495 -16.34 -36.30 31.26
C LYS A 495 -16.62 -35.97 29.78
N MET A 496 -15.96 -36.66 28.86
CA MET A 496 -16.12 -36.43 27.41
C MET A 496 -17.22 -37.27 26.77
N VAL A 497 -17.56 -38.43 27.33
CA VAL A 497 -18.58 -39.37 26.86
C VAL A 497 -19.51 -39.70 28.03
N LYS A 498 -20.82 -39.54 27.84
CA LYS A 498 -21.82 -39.67 28.91
C LYS A 498 -21.92 -41.11 29.47
N GLU A 499 -21.91 -42.10 28.58
CA GLU A 499 -22.00 -43.53 28.89
C GLU A 499 -20.88 -44.31 28.15
N PRO A 500 -19.61 -44.21 28.60
CA PRO A 500 -18.48 -44.87 27.96
C PRO A 500 -18.39 -46.36 28.34
N GLU A 501 -18.25 -47.23 27.33
CA GLU A 501 -17.85 -48.63 27.53
C GLU A 501 -16.32 -48.71 27.52
N LEU A 502 -15.72 -48.78 28.71
CA LEU A 502 -14.28 -48.59 28.91
C LEU A 502 -13.48 -49.88 28.73
N THR A 503 -12.42 -49.78 27.92
CA THR A 503 -11.37 -50.81 27.83
C THR A 503 -10.03 -50.24 28.26
N PHE A 504 -9.34 -50.93 29.16
CA PHE A 504 -8.04 -50.49 29.69
C PHE A 504 -6.88 -51.06 28.87
N LYS A 505 -5.92 -50.21 28.53
CA LYS A 505 -4.73 -50.56 27.75
C LYS A 505 -3.45 -50.26 28.54
N PRO A 506 -2.36 -51.03 28.35
CA PRO A 506 -1.14 -50.89 29.15
C PRO A 506 -0.34 -49.61 28.85
N SER A 507 -0.43 -49.07 27.63
CA SER A 507 0.33 -47.89 27.19
C SER A 507 -0.49 -46.95 26.31
N PHE A 508 -0.08 -45.69 26.19
CA PHE A 508 -0.73 -44.73 25.28
C PHE A 508 -0.62 -45.15 23.81
N LEU A 509 0.47 -45.81 23.40
CA LEU A 509 0.61 -46.38 22.06
C LEU A 509 -0.50 -47.41 21.80
N SER A 510 -0.73 -48.33 22.74
CA SER A 510 -1.79 -49.34 22.60
C SER A 510 -3.23 -48.77 22.64
N VAL A 511 -3.42 -47.56 23.18
CA VAL A 511 -4.68 -46.80 23.06
C VAL A 511 -4.84 -46.30 21.61
N VAL A 512 -3.81 -45.67 21.06
CA VAL A 512 -3.81 -45.17 19.66
C VAL A 512 -4.02 -46.31 18.66
N GLU A 513 -3.28 -47.41 18.81
CA GLU A 513 -3.40 -48.60 17.95
C GLU A 513 -4.81 -49.21 18.01
N ALA A 514 -5.44 -49.24 19.20
CA ALA A 514 -6.80 -49.74 19.35
C ALA A 514 -7.83 -48.89 18.59
N VAL A 515 -7.67 -47.57 18.57
CA VAL A 515 -8.52 -46.66 17.76
C VAL A 515 -8.24 -46.84 16.27
N GLU A 516 -6.96 -46.88 15.88
CA GLU A 516 -6.52 -47.05 14.50
C GLU A 516 -7.04 -48.38 13.89
N ASN A 517 -6.97 -49.47 14.68
CA ASN A 517 -7.47 -50.79 14.29
C ASN A 517 -9.00 -50.92 14.37
N GLY A 518 -9.69 -49.95 14.98
CA GLY A 518 -11.14 -49.97 15.15
C GLY A 518 -11.65 -50.89 16.26
N GLU A 519 -10.80 -51.28 17.21
CA GLU A 519 -11.20 -52.02 18.42
C GLU A 519 -12.07 -51.16 19.35
N CYS A 520 -11.82 -49.86 19.37
CA CYS A 520 -12.59 -48.87 20.11
C CYS A 520 -12.91 -47.68 19.20
N ARG A 521 -14.05 -47.05 19.39
CA ARG A 521 -14.41 -45.84 18.63
C ARG A 521 -13.53 -44.66 19.02
N TYR A 522 -13.28 -44.50 20.32
CA TYR A 522 -12.53 -43.39 20.86
C TYR A 522 -11.38 -43.84 21.75
N GLY A 523 -10.33 -43.02 21.84
CA GLY A 523 -9.22 -43.18 22.78
C GLY A 523 -8.93 -41.89 23.52
N ILE A 524 -8.55 -41.97 24.79
CA ILE A 524 -8.25 -40.80 25.62
C ILE A 524 -6.76 -40.69 25.88
N LEU A 525 -6.18 -39.52 25.58
CA LEU A 525 -4.75 -39.24 25.74
C LEU A 525 -4.51 -37.95 26.53
N PRO A 526 -3.55 -37.91 27.48
CA PRO A 526 -3.14 -36.66 28.14
C PRO A 526 -2.20 -35.87 27.23
N ILE A 527 -2.56 -34.63 26.88
CA ILE A 527 -1.75 -33.83 25.95
C ILE A 527 -0.88 -32.80 26.67
N GLU A 528 -1.36 -32.28 27.80
CA GLU A 528 -0.62 -31.33 28.63
C GLU A 528 -1.06 -31.39 30.09
N ASN A 529 -0.16 -31.04 30.99
CA ASN A 529 -0.43 -30.80 32.40
C ASN A 529 0.05 -29.40 32.78
N SER A 530 -0.73 -28.70 33.61
CA SER A 530 -0.42 -27.32 34.02
C SER A 530 0.86 -27.17 34.85
N THR A 531 1.34 -28.25 35.45
CA THR A 531 2.53 -28.26 36.32
C THR A 531 3.72 -28.94 35.64
N ALA A 532 3.50 -30.06 34.94
CA ALA A 532 4.55 -30.84 34.28
C ALA A 532 4.80 -30.45 32.82
N GLY A 533 3.97 -29.59 32.23
CA GLY A 533 4.08 -29.16 30.85
C GLY A 533 3.50 -30.16 29.84
N ALA A 534 3.97 -30.10 28.60
CA ALA A 534 3.46 -30.92 27.50
C ALA A 534 3.87 -32.39 27.60
N VAL A 535 2.98 -33.30 27.22
CA VAL A 535 3.28 -34.74 27.13
C VAL A 535 3.84 -35.04 25.74
N THR A 536 5.11 -34.72 25.53
CA THR A 536 5.78 -34.73 24.20
C THR A 536 5.68 -36.06 23.45
N GLY A 537 5.65 -37.19 24.17
CA GLY A 537 5.43 -38.51 23.59
C GLY A 537 4.10 -38.64 22.85
N ILE A 538 3.04 -37.95 23.30
CA ILE A 538 1.72 -37.97 22.66
C ILE A 538 1.73 -37.19 21.35
N TYR A 539 2.38 -36.03 21.26
CA TYR A 539 2.52 -35.31 19.99
C TYR A 539 3.20 -36.17 18.91
N SER A 540 4.20 -36.97 19.31
CA SER A 540 4.87 -37.89 18.40
C SER A 540 3.93 -39.01 17.90
N LEU A 541 3.04 -39.51 18.77
CA LEU A 541 2.04 -40.51 18.37
C LEU A 541 1.00 -39.89 17.42
N LEU A 542 0.48 -38.70 17.74
CA LEU A 542 -0.48 -37.98 16.91
C LEU A 542 0.09 -37.62 15.54
N LEU A 543 1.40 -37.36 15.43
CA LEU A 543 2.06 -37.11 14.14
C LEU A 543 2.20 -38.39 13.30
N LYS A 544 2.48 -39.55 13.92
CA LYS A 544 2.80 -40.80 13.23
C LYS A 544 1.58 -41.65 12.86
N HIS A 545 0.52 -41.60 13.66
CA HIS A 545 -0.66 -42.45 13.48
C HIS A 545 -1.82 -41.64 12.90
N PRO A 546 -2.62 -42.18 11.97
CA PRO A 546 -3.71 -41.47 11.29
C PRO A 546 -4.98 -41.36 12.16
N VAL A 547 -4.85 -40.81 13.36
CA VAL A 547 -5.96 -40.50 14.28
C VAL A 547 -6.19 -38.99 14.38
N TYR A 548 -7.40 -38.61 14.79
CA TYR A 548 -7.86 -37.22 14.83
C TYR A 548 -8.47 -36.87 16.19
N ILE A 549 -8.24 -35.67 16.69
CA ILE A 549 -8.82 -35.17 17.92
C ILE A 549 -10.24 -34.66 17.65
N VAL A 550 -11.20 -35.13 18.42
CA VAL A 550 -12.63 -34.82 18.26
C VAL A 550 -13.24 -34.13 19.48
N ARG A 551 -12.52 -34.11 20.61
CA ARG A 551 -12.96 -33.43 21.84
C ARG A 551 -11.78 -33.23 22.80
N SER A 552 -11.83 -32.23 23.66
CA SER A 552 -10.92 -32.12 24.82
C SER A 552 -11.67 -31.92 26.14
N ALA A 553 -11.01 -32.19 27.25
CA ALA A 553 -11.48 -31.83 28.59
C ALA A 553 -10.31 -31.60 29.54
N TYR A 554 -10.47 -30.65 30.46
CA TYR A 554 -9.58 -30.50 31.61
C TYR A 554 -10.10 -31.35 32.79
N VAL A 555 -9.18 -32.12 33.39
CA VAL A 555 -9.41 -32.89 34.61
C VAL A 555 -8.45 -32.37 35.69
N GLY A 556 -9.01 -32.01 36.84
CA GLY A 556 -8.23 -31.65 38.03
C GLY A 556 -7.46 -32.86 38.55
N VAL A 557 -6.17 -32.68 38.81
CA VAL A 557 -5.31 -33.70 39.40
C VAL A 557 -5.21 -33.42 40.90
N GLU A 558 -6.19 -33.94 41.61
CA GLU A 558 -6.23 -33.87 43.07
C GLU A 558 -5.72 -35.18 43.67
N HIS A 559 -4.75 -35.05 44.56
CA HIS A 559 -4.20 -36.19 45.29
C HIS A 559 -4.81 -36.20 46.70
N ASN A 560 -5.37 -37.34 47.07
CA ASN A 560 -6.02 -37.56 48.34
C ASN A 560 -5.30 -38.69 49.06
N LEU A 561 -5.17 -38.57 50.39
CA LEU A 561 -4.57 -39.63 51.21
C LEU A 561 -5.64 -40.67 51.55
N LEU A 562 -5.56 -41.83 50.90
CA LEU A 562 -6.53 -42.92 51.03
C LEU A 562 -5.93 -44.06 51.87
N ALA A 563 -6.67 -44.60 52.83
CA ALA A 563 -6.21 -45.72 53.65
C ALA A 563 -7.33 -46.75 53.89
N PRO A 564 -7.01 -47.99 54.28
CA PRO A 564 -8.03 -49.01 54.56
C PRO A 564 -8.93 -48.61 55.72
N SER A 565 -10.18 -49.09 55.69
CA SER A 565 -11.21 -48.57 56.60
C SER A 565 -10.86 -48.71 58.09
N GLY A 566 -11.03 -47.62 58.81
CA GLY A 566 -10.67 -47.49 60.24
C GLY A 566 -9.18 -47.29 60.52
N ALA A 567 -8.36 -46.95 59.52
CA ALA A 567 -7.04 -46.37 59.74
C ALA A 567 -7.16 -44.91 60.24
N ARG A 568 -6.20 -44.44 61.04
CA ARG A 568 -6.12 -43.04 61.49
C ARG A 568 -4.87 -42.40 60.92
N LEU A 569 -4.91 -41.08 60.70
CA LEU A 569 -3.79 -40.32 60.13
C LEU A 569 -2.48 -40.50 60.91
N GLU A 570 -2.56 -40.57 62.24
CA GLU A 570 -1.43 -40.76 63.15
C GLU A 570 -0.75 -42.14 63.04
N ASP A 571 -1.45 -43.14 62.49
CA ASP A 571 -0.98 -44.52 62.43
C ASP A 571 -0.24 -44.82 61.10
N ILE A 572 -0.20 -43.87 60.15
CA ILE A 572 0.39 -44.05 58.82
C ILE A 572 1.92 -43.99 58.86
N LYS A 573 2.58 -45.05 58.38
CA LYS A 573 4.04 -45.23 58.34
C LYS A 573 4.61 -45.34 56.92
N GLU A 574 3.76 -45.66 55.93
CA GLU A 574 4.20 -45.85 54.55
C GLU A 574 3.15 -45.32 53.57
N VAL A 575 3.58 -44.56 52.55
CA VAL A 575 2.71 -43.96 51.54
C VAL A 575 3.08 -44.48 50.14
N TYR A 576 2.09 -45.01 49.43
CA TYR A 576 2.22 -45.59 48.09
C TYR A 576 1.71 -44.59 47.05
N SER A 577 2.48 -44.27 46.02
CA SER A 577 1.97 -43.53 44.86
C SER A 577 2.96 -43.49 43.70
N HIS A 578 2.55 -42.87 42.59
CA HIS A 578 3.47 -42.54 41.50
C HIS A 578 4.47 -41.45 41.92
N GLU A 579 5.68 -41.49 41.36
CA GLU A 579 6.76 -40.54 41.68
C GLU A 579 6.31 -39.08 41.53
N GLN A 580 5.60 -38.76 40.45
CA GLN A 580 5.08 -37.40 40.26
C GLN A 580 4.05 -36.98 41.32
N ALA A 581 3.21 -37.90 41.79
CA ALA A 581 2.21 -37.58 42.82
C ALA A 581 2.87 -37.34 44.19
N ILE A 582 3.90 -38.13 44.52
CA ILE A 582 4.74 -37.93 45.70
C ILE A 582 5.42 -36.55 45.65
N ASN A 583 6.05 -36.23 44.52
CA ASN A 583 6.71 -34.93 44.35
C ASN A 583 5.74 -33.76 44.40
N GLN A 584 4.49 -33.96 43.97
CA GLN A 584 3.43 -32.95 44.02
C GLN A 584 2.78 -32.80 45.40
N CYS A 585 3.04 -33.68 46.37
CA CYS A 585 2.50 -33.61 47.74
C CYS A 585 3.63 -33.45 48.77
N SER A 586 4.75 -32.88 48.36
CA SER A 586 5.98 -32.88 49.14
C SER A 586 5.88 -32.10 50.44
N VAL A 587 5.06 -31.04 50.47
CA VAL A 587 4.82 -30.22 51.67
C VAL A 587 4.03 -31.02 52.69
N PHE A 588 2.93 -31.64 52.26
CA PHE A 588 2.10 -32.47 53.12
C PHE A 588 2.84 -33.72 53.62
N LEU A 589 3.62 -34.38 52.76
CA LEU A 589 4.40 -35.55 53.14
C LEU A 589 5.43 -35.23 54.23
N LYS A 590 6.00 -34.01 54.22
CA LYS A 590 6.87 -33.52 55.31
C LYS A 590 6.10 -33.28 56.62
N GLU A 591 4.85 -32.81 56.54
CA GLU A 591 3.98 -32.64 57.71
C GLU A 591 3.59 -33.98 58.36
N LEU A 592 3.51 -35.07 57.59
CA LEU A 592 3.23 -36.42 58.11
C LEU A 592 4.37 -37.00 58.96
N GLY A 593 5.57 -36.41 58.92
CA GLY A 593 6.75 -36.90 59.65
C GLY A 593 7.55 -37.95 58.88
N ASP A 594 8.17 -38.89 59.61
CA ASP A 594 9.07 -39.90 59.03
C ASP A 594 8.28 -41.08 58.44
N VAL A 595 7.70 -40.86 57.25
CA VAL A 595 6.94 -41.86 56.49
C VAL A 595 7.74 -42.42 55.31
N LYS A 596 7.72 -43.75 55.15
CA LYS A 596 8.37 -44.43 54.02
C LYS A 596 7.58 -44.20 52.74
N LEU A 597 8.25 -43.85 51.64
CA LEU A 597 7.62 -43.63 50.34
C LEU A 597 7.84 -44.84 49.42
N THR A 598 6.76 -45.41 48.88
CA THR A 598 6.79 -46.55 47.95
C THR A 598 6.26 -46.16 46.58
N TYR A 599 7.14 -46.22 45.58
CA TYR A 599 6.86 -45.77 44.21
C TYR A 599 6.12 -46.84 43.41
N CYS A 600 4.99 -46.45 42.84
CA CYS A 600 4.11 -47.29 42.03
C CYS A 600 4.05 -46.80 40.58
N PRO A 601 3.79 -47.68 39.59
CA PRO A 601 3.63 -47.29 38.18
C PRO A 601 2.53 -46.26 37.90
N ASN A 602 1.47 -46.19 38.71
CA ASN A 602 0.44 -45.16 38.64
C ASN A 602 -0.30 -45.03 39.99
N THR A 603 -1.02 -43.93 40.19
CA THR A 603 -1.73 -43.60 41.44
C THR A 603 -2.90 -44.53 41.73
N ALA A 604 -3.62 -45.00 40.71
CA ALA A 604 -4.73 -45.94 40.89
C ALA A 604 -4.27 -47.32 41.34
N LEU A 605 -3.14 -47.80 40.79
CA LEU A 605 -2.49 -49.03 41.20
C LEU A 605 -2.00 -48.95 42.66
N ALA A 606 -1.49 -47.79 43.08
CA ALA A 606 -1.11 -47.57 44.47
C ALA A 606 -2.31 -47.74 45.42
N ALA A 607 -3.46 -47.15 45.08
CA ALA A 607 -4.70 -47.31 45.85
C ALA A 607 -5.15 -48.78 45.89
N ARG A 608 -5.12 -49.49 44.75
CA ARG A 608 -5.43 -50.93 44.70
C ARG A 608 -4.51 -51.75 45.60
N MET A 609 -3.20 -51.50 45.55
CA MET A 609 -2.22 -52.19 46.40
C MET A 609 -2.46 -51.95 47.89
N VAL A 610 -2.85 -50.73 48.26
CA VAL A 610 -3.19 -50.39 49.65
C VAL A 610 -4.45 -51.12 50.10
N ALA A 611 -5.50 -51.16 49.26
CA ALA A 611 -6.74 -51.89 49.55
C ALA A 611 -6.52 -53.40 49.71
N GLU A 612 -5.68 -54.01 48.86
CA GLU A 612 -5.38 -55.44 48.87
C GLU A 612 -4.41 -55.85 50.00
N SER A 613 -3.72 -54.90 50.64
CA SER A 613 -2.67 -55.19 51.62
C SER A 613 -3.16 -55.73 52.97
N GLY A 614 -4.37 -55.37 53.39
CA GLY A 614 -4.89 -55.60 54.75
C GLY A 614 -4.18 -54.82 55.87
N ARG A 615 -3.22 -53.95 55.56
CA ARG A 615 -2.44 -53.16 56.53
C ARG A 615 -3.14 -51.84 56.87
N LYS A 616 -3.21 -51.49 58.16
CA LYS A 616 -3.80 -50.21 58.62
C LYS A 616 -2.79 -49.08 58.81
N ASP A 617 -1.51 -49.39 58.65
CA ASP A 617 -0.39 -48.45 58.81
C ASP A 617 0.12 -47.89 57.46
N ILE A 618 -0.63 -48.10 56.37
CA ILE A 618 -0.25 -47.61 55.03
C ILE A 618 -1.37 -46.82 54.38
N ALA A 619 -0.99 -45.89 53.51
CA ALA A 619 -1.90 -45.08 52.73
C ALA A 619 -1.44 -44.95 51.27
N ALA A 620 -2.33 -44.56 50.38
CA ALA A 620 -2.04 -44.23 48.99
C ALA A 620 -2.35 -42.76 48.72
N LEU A 621 -1.49 -42.08 47.96
CA LEU A 621 -1.87 -40.80 47.33
C LEU A 621 -2.54 -41.12 46.00
N SER A 622 -3.84 -40.83 45.88
CA SER A 622 -4.60 -41.14 44.66
C SER A 622 -5.81 -40.24 44.45
N SER A 623 -6.50 -40.43 43.32
CA SER A 623 -7.75 -39.74 43.01
C SER A 623 -8.85 -40.15 43.97
N LEU A 624 -9.79 -39.24 44.25
CA LEU A 624 -10.92 -39.52 45.15
C LEU A 624 -11.77 -40.70 44.68
N SER A 625 -11.91 -40.88 43.36
CA SER A 625 -12.61 -42.03 42.78
C SER A 625 -12.04 -43.38 43.22
N CYS A 626 -10.74 -43.46 43.50
CA CYS A 626 -10.13 -44.70 43.99
C CYS A 626 -10.62 -45.09 45.39
N ALA A 627 -11.09 -44.13 46.20
CA ALA A 627 -11.67 -44.41 47.51
C ALA A 627 -12.93 -45.27 47.39
N GLU A 628 -13.85 -44.85 46.52
CA GLU A 628 -15.09 -45.58 46.25
C GLU A 628 -14.82 -46.91 45.52
N ILE A 629 -13.96 -46.91 44.50
CA ILE A 629 -13.68 -48.10 43.68
C ILE A 629 -13.05 -49.23 44.51
N TYR A 630 -12.10 -48.89 45.39
CA TYR A 630 -11.33 -49.88 46.15
C TYR A 630 -11.76 -50.00 47.62
N GLY A 631 -12.81 -49.28 48.04
CA GLY A 631 -13.33 -49.35 49.42
C GLY A 631 -12.37 -48.80 50.48
N LEU A 632 -11.70 -47.68 50.18
CA LEU A 632 -10.77 -47.00 51.08
C LEU A 632 -11.43 -45.78 51.75
N ASP A 633 -11.02 -45.45 52.96
CA ASP A 633 -11.40 -44.22 53.64
C ASP A 633 -10.47 -43.07 53.22
N VAL A 634 -11.04 -41.87 53.06
CA VAL A 634 -10.29 -40.65 52.77
C VAL A 634 -9.82 -40.03 54.09
N LEU A 635 -8.51 -40.10 54.37
CA LEU A 635 -7.94 -39.53 55.60
C LEU A 635 -7.73 -38.02 55.49
N LYS A 636 -7.36 -37.54 54.31
CA LYS A 636 -7.23 -36.11 54.01
C LYS A 636 -7.39 -35.86 52.52
N GLU A 637 -8.20 -34.87 52.19
CA GLU A 637 -8.46 -34.44 50.82
C GLU A 637 -7.45 -33.39 50.35
N SER A 638 -7.23 -33.34 49.03
CA SER A 638 -6.49 -32.29 48.34
C SER A 638 -5.12 -31.96 48.95
N VAL A 639 -4.28 -32.98 49.13
CA VAL A 639 -2.98 -32.86 49.81
C VAL A 639 -1.81 -32.47 48.89
N GLN A 640 -2.11 -32.15 47.63
CA GLN A 640 -1.14 -31.63 46.68
C GLN A 640 -0.70 -30.20 47.01
N ASP A 641 0.56 -29.89 46.70
CA ASP A 641 1.21 -28.60 46.93
C ASP A 641 0.58 -27.45 46.09
N ASN A 642 -0.06 -27.78 44.96
CA ASN A 642 -0.75 -26.82 44.09
C ASN A 642 -2.17 -27.30 43.76
N SER A 643 -3.17 -26.59 44.27
CA SER A 643 -4.59 -26.89 44.06
C SER A 643 -5.09 -26.63 42.62
N GLY A 644 -4.35 -25.87 41.81
CA GLY A 644 -4.69 -25.58 40.42
C GLY A 644 -4.19 -26.60 39.40
N ASN A 645 -3.63 -27.74 39.84
CA ASN A 645 -3.07 -28.74 38.94
C ASN A 645 -4.16 -29.41 38.10
N ARG A 646 -4.07 -29.29 36.77
CA ARG A 646 -5.01 -29.90 35.83
C ARG A 646 -4.27 -30.47 34.62
N THR A 647 -4.80 -31.57 34.11
CA THR A 647 -4.34 -32.19 32.87
C THR A 647 -5.41 -32.01 31.81
N ARG A 648 -5.02 -31.53 30.63
CA ARG A 648 -5.87 -31.53 29.44
C ARG A 648 -5.77 -32.90 28.78
N PHE A 649 -6.91 -33.54 28.61
CA PHE A 649 -7.04 -34.76 27.86
C PHE A 649 -7.73 -34.49 26.53
N VAL A 650 -7.34 -35.25 25.52
CA VAL A 650 -7.96 -35.24 24.19
C VAL A 650 -8.59 -36.60 23.90
N CYS A 651 -9.75 -36.57 23.26
CA CYS A 651 -10.44 -37.72 22.71
C CYS A 651 -10.08 -37.85 21.24
N ILE A 652 -9.52 -39.00 20.86
CA ILE A 652 -9.12 -39.29 19.48
C ILE A 652 -10.05 -40.31 18.82
N SER A 653 -10.20 -40.21 17.50
CA SER A 653 -10.96 -41.13 16.64
C SER A 653 -10.13 -41.53 15.41
N LYS A 654 -10.58 -42.59 14.72
CA LYS A 654 -9.97 -43.05 13.46
C LYS A 654 -10.25 -42.13 12.27
N LYS A 655 -11.46 -41.60 12.20
CA LYS A 655 -11.89 -40.66 11.16
C LYS A 655 -12.02 -39.25 11.75
N PRO A 656 -11.75 -38.20 10.99
CA PRO A 656 -12.04 -36.85 11.46
C PRO A 656 -13.54 -36.71 11.74
N GLU A 657 -13.89 -36.20 12.91
CA GLU A 657 -15.27 -35.86 13.29
C GLU A 657 -15.26 -34.43 13.84
N ILE A 658 -16.23 -33.61 13.43
CA ILE A 658 -16.40 -32.22 13.85
C ILE A 658 -17.83 -32.08 14.35
N TYR A 659 -18.00 -31.45 15.50
CA TYR A 659 -19.29 -31.32 16.17
C TYR A 659 -19.64 -29.84 16.37
N GLU A 660 -20.86 -29.56 16.82
CA GLU A 660 -21.24 -28.19 17.18
C GLU A 660 -20.27 -27.59 18.22
N ASN A 661 -20.01 -26.28 18.09
CA ASN A 661 -19.07 -25.53 18.93
C ASN A 661 -17.60 -25.99 18.85
N SER A 662 -17.22 -26.68 17.78
CA SER A 662 -15.82 -26.93 17.46
C SER A 662 -15.09 -25.62 17.14
N VAL A 663 -14.28 -25.13 18.08
CA VAL A 663 -13.53 -23.86 17.99
C VAL A 663 -12.03 -24.00 18.22
N ILE A 664 -11.57 -25.16 18.70
CA ILE A 664 -10.14 -25.40 18.92
C ILE A 664 -9.61 -26.27 17.79
N THR A 665 -8.59 -25.79 17.09
CA THR A 665 -7.91 -26.54 16.03
C THR A 665 -6.46 -26.80 16.42
N ASP A 666 -6.08 -28.08 16.47
CA ASP A 666 -4.68 -28.44 16.70
C ASP A 666 -4.00 -28.84 15.39
N VAL A 667 -2.79 -28.33 15.17
CA VAL A 667 -1.97 -28.66 14.02
C VAL A 667 -0.52 -28.93 14.42
N ILE A 668 0.16 -29.76 13.65
CA ILE A 668 1.61 -29.90 13.72
C ILE A 668 2.19 -29.38 12.41
N ALA A 669 3.14 -28.45 12.51
CA ALA A 669 3.83 -27.86 11.36
C ALA A 669 5.34 -27.90 11.60
N SER A 670 6.13 -28.19 10.57
CA SER A 670 7.59 -28.08 10.60
C SER A 670 8.06 -26.91 9.74
N THR A 671 9.15 -26.29 10.18
CA THR A 671 9.82 -25.24 9.40
C THR A 671 11.20 -25.70 8.98
N LYS A 672 11.72 -25.08 7.91
CA LYS A 672 13.15 -25.16 7.58
C LYS A 672 13.96 -24.46 8.67
N ASN A 673 15.20 -24.91 8.87
CA ASN A 673 16.11 -24.27 9.81
C ASN A 673 16.82 -23.09 9.14
N GLU A 674 16.09 -22.00 8.93
CA GLU A 674 16.57 -20.76 8.31
C GLU A 674 16.03 -19.51 9.05
N PRO A 675 16.74 -18.36 9.00
CA PRO A 675 16.28 -17.13 9.64
C PRO A 675 14.87 -16.73 9.20
N GLY A 676 13.99 -16.45 10.16
CA GLY A 676 12.62 -16.00 9.90
C GLY A 676 11.59 -17.10 9.57
N ALA A 677 11.98 -18.39 9.57
CA ALA A 677 11.07 -19.47 9.18
C ALA A 677 9.85 -19.62 10.12
N LEU A 678 10.07 -19.59 11.44
CA LEU A 678 8.96 -19.62 12.41
C LEU A 678 8.11 -18.34 12.33
N ALA A 679 8.72 -17.16 12.18
CA ALA A 679 7.99 -15.92 12.02
C ALA A 679 7.09 -15.94 10.77
N SER A 680 7.56 -16.55 9.67
CA SER A 680 6.79 -16.73 8.44
C SER A 680 5.61 -17.69 8.64
N LEU A 681 5.80 -18.79 9.39
CA LEU A 681 4.72 -19.69 9.78
C LEU A 681 3.64 -18.96 10.59
N LEU A 682 4.04 -18.19 11.61
CA LEU A 682 3.10 -17.45 12.46
C LEU A 682 2.39 -16.32 11.70
N THR A 683 3.09 -15.63 10.80
CA THR A 683 2.51 -14.56 9.95
C THR A 683 1.36 -15.09 9.11
N ARG A 684 1.44 -16.34 8.63
CA ARG A 684 0.38 -16.97 7.83
C ARG A 684 -0.88 -17.27 8.63
N ILE A 685 -0.78 -17.41 9.95
CA ILE A 685 -1.93 -17.56 10.85
C ILE A 685 -2.48 -16.18 11.20
N TYR A 686 -1.60 -15.25 11.61
CA TYR A 686 -1.95 -13.87 11.95
C TYR A 686 -2.62 -13.11 10.80
N THR A 687 -2.25 -13.38 9.54
CA THR A 687 -2.86 -12.74 8.36
C THR A 687 -4.38 -12.94 8.29
N PHE A 688 -4.91 -13.99 8.94
CA PHE A 688 -6.34 -14.30 8.98
C PHE A 688 -6.98 -13.98 10.34
N ASP A 689 -6.29 -13.22 11.21
CA ASP A 689 -6.77 -12.83 12.54
C ASP A 689 -7.09 -14.00 13.49
N ILE A 690 -6.42 -15.14 13.29
CA ILE A 690 -6.62 -16.35 14.10
C ILE A 690 -5.73 -16.31 15.34
N ASN A 691 -6.35 -16.50 16.51
CA ASN A 691 -5.64 -16.57 17.78
C ASN A 691 -4.89 -17.90 17.95
N ILE A 692 -3.65 -17.84 18.45
CA ILE A 692 -2.83 -19.02 18.79
C ILE A 692 -2.85 -19.17 20.31
N LYS A 693 -3.63 -20.14 20.83
CA LYS A 693 -3.71 -20.44 22.26
C LYS A 693 -2.43 -21.08 22.79
N LYS A 694 -1.73 -21.83 21.95
CA LYS A 694 -0.52 -22.56 22.33
C LYS A 694 0.44 -22.71 21.16
N LEU A 695 1.73 -22.56 21.47
CA LEU A 695 2.87 -22.87 20.60
C LEU A 695 3.85 -23.71 21.41
N GLU A 696 4.12 -24.94 20.98
CA GLU A 696 5.06 -25.84 21.63
C GLU A 696 6.09 -26.35 20.62
N SER A 697 7.38 -26.27 20.96
CA SER A 697 8.45 -26.84 20.14
C SER A 697 8.55 -28.35 20.35
N MET A 698 8.70 -29.11 19.28
CA MET A 698 8.86 -30.56 19.32
C MET A 698 10.01 -31.04 18.41
N PRO A 699 10.88 -31.94 18.91
CA PRO A 699 11.97 -32.47 18.10
C PRO A 699 11.44 -33.42 17.01
N LEU A 700 11.86 -33.21 15.76
CA LEU A 700 11.62 -34.14 14.65
C LEU A 700 12.87 -34.99 14.37
N ALA A 701 12.66 -36.19 13.80
CA ALA A 701 13.69 -37.22 13.66
C ALA A 701 14.88 -36.84 12.74
N ASP A 702 14.76 -35.76 11.97
CA ASP A 702 15.70 -35.28 10.96
C ASP A 702 16.45 -33.99 11.36
N GLY A 703 16.28 -33.53 12.61
CA GLY A 703 16.84 -32.26 13.07
C GLY A 703 16.04 -31.03 12.63
N ALA A 704 14.91 -31.21 11.95
CA ALA A 704 13.95 -30.13 11.73
C ALA A 704 13.25 -29.75 13.04
N SER A 705 12.89 -28.47 13.16
CA SER A 705 12.06 -27.99 14.28
C SER A 705 10.60 -28.17 13.92
N GLY A 706 9.91 -29.05 14.65
CA GLY A 706 8.46 -29.19 14.61
C GLY A 706 7.80 -28.28 15.64
N PHE A 707 6.59 -27.83 15.34
CA PHE A 707 5.79 -27.00 16.22
C PHE A 707 4.39 -27.58 16.30
N TYR A 708 3.92 -27.79 17.52
CA TYR A 708 2.52 -28.04 17.82
C TYR A 708 1.85 -26.69 18.12
N LEU A 709 0.77 -26.41 17.40
CA LEU A 709 0.01 -25.17 17.47
C LEU A 709 -1.43 -25.51 17.83
N SER A 710 -2.00 -24.76 18.78
CA SER A 710 -3.44 -24.80 19.09
C SER A 710 -4.04 -23.46 18.72
N LEU A 711 -4.97 -23.47 17.76
CA LEU A 711 -5.62 -22.31 17.17
C LEU A 711 -7.05 -22.20 17.70
N GLU A 712 -7.55 -20.97 17.79
CA GLU A 712 -8.92 -20.68 18.22
C GLU A 712 -9.69 -19.96 17.11
N GLU A 713 -10.51 -20.72 16.39
CA GLU A 713 -11.33 -20.25 15.28
C GLU A 713 -12.47 -21.28 15.04
N PRO A 714 -13.73 -20.86 14.83
CA PRO A 714 -14.82 -21.77 14.48
C PRO A 714 -14.50 -22.64 13.26
N ALA A 715 -14.88 -23.92 13.31
CA ALA A 715 -14.58 -24.90 12.25
C ALA A 715 -15.06 -24.47 10.86
N ASP A 716 -16.22 -23.79 10.78
CA ASP A 716 -16.85 -23.32 9.55
C ASP A 716 -16.39 -21.93 9.10
N SER A 717 -15.47 -21.31 9.83
CA SER A 717 -14.89 -20.05 9.42
C SER A 717 -14.04 -20.23 8.15
N PRO A 718 -14.29 -19.41 7.10
CA PRO A 718 -13.42 -19.39 5.93
C PRO A 718 -11.96 -19.10 6.29
N ALA A 719 -11.72 -18.28 7.33
CA ALA A 719 -10.39 -17.92 7.80
C ALA A 719 -9.57 -19.16 8.18
N LEU A 720 -10.18 -20.13 8.86
CA LEU A 720 -9.50 -21.36 9.26
C LEU A 720 -9.04 -22.17 8.05
N GLY A 721 -9.94 -22.41 7.08
CA GLY A 721 -9.60 -23.16 5.86
C GLY A 721 -8.50 -22.48 5.03
N GLU A 722 -8.56 -21.14 4.92
CA GLU A 722 -7.54 -20.34 4.24
C GLU A 722 -6.19 -20.38 4.97
N ALA A 723 -6.19 -20.32 6.30
CA ALA A 723 -4.98 -20.41 7.11
C ALA A 723 -4.31 -21.78 7.01
N LEU A 724 -5.08 -22.88 7.12
CA LEU A 724 -4.55 -24.23 6.97
C LEU A 724 -3.91 -24.42 5.59
N THR A 725 -4.57 -23.96 4.53
CA THR A 725 -4.04 -24.00 3.16
C THR A 725 -2.74 -23.20 3.05
N SER A 726 -2.70 -21.99 3.61
CA SER A 726 -1.52 -21.12 3.58
C SER A 726 -0.30 -21.74 4.29
N VAL A 727 -0.52 -22.46 5.40
CA VAL A 727 0.54 -23.13 6.15
C VAL A 727 1.03 -24.40 5.43
N GLU A 728 0.12 -25.19 4.87
CA GLU A 728 0.44 -26.43 4.14
C GLU A 728 1.42 -26.20 3.00
N GLU A 729 1.26 -25.11 2.23
CA GLU A 729 2.16 -24.79 1.11
C GLU A 729 3.55 -24.29 1.53
N TYR A 730 3.73 -23.93 2.80
CA TYR A 730 4.98 -23.39 3.33
C TYR A 730 5.82 -24.44 4.06
N GLY A 731 5.16 -25.28 4.86
CA GLY A 731 5.81 -26.28 5.69
C GLY A 731 6.43 -27.42 4.88
N THR A 732 7.43 -28.09 5.46
CA THR A 732 7.92 -29.38 4.92
C THR A 732 7.02 -30.54 5.37
N VAL A 733 6.46 -30.44 6.57
CA VAL A 733 5.47 -31.34 7.16
C VAL A 733 4.38 -30.48 7.76
N PHE A 734 3.14 -30.69 7.34
CA PHE A 734 1.96 -30.05 7.92
C PHE A 734 0.87 -31.09 8.12
N ARG A 735 0.25 -31.09 9.29
CA ARG A 735 -0.81 -32.01 9.63
C ARG A 735 -1.86 -31.35 10.51
N TRP A 736 -3.11 -31.39 10.06
CA TRP A 736 -4.25 -31.05 10.88
C TRP A 736 -4.62 -32.26 11.75
N LEU A 737 -4.69 -32.04 13.06
CA LEU A 737 -5.02 -33.08 14.03
C LEU A 737 -6.51 -33.14 14.31
N GLY A 738 -7.27 -32.08 14.07
CA GLY A 738 -8.71 -32.03 14.32
C GLY A 738 -9.17 -30.64 14.74
N THR A 739 -10.47 -30.40 14.60
CA THR A 739 -11.13 -29.17 15.06
C THR A 739 -12.34 -29.53 15.92
N TYR A 740 -12.28 -29.22 17.21
CA TYR A 740 -13.10 -29.88 18.22
C TYR A 740 -13.58 -28.92 19.33
N PRO A 741 -14.65 -29.27 20.05
CA PRO A 741 -15.10 -28.53 21.21
C PRO A 741 -14.34 -28.97 22.47
N GLU A 742 -14.22 -28.06 23.42
CA GLU A 742 -13.78 -28.39 24.78
C GLU A 742 -15.01 -28.66 25.66
N ALA A 743 -15.02 -29.81 26.34
CA ALA A 743 -16.07 -30.15 27.29
C ALA A 743 -16.00 -29.18 28.49
N LEU A 744 -17.04 -28.36 28.64
CA LEU A 744 -17.21 -27.48 29.78
C LEU A 744 -17.33 -28.29 31.07
N CYS A 745 -16.83 -27.71 32.17
CA CYS A 745 -16.82 -28.33 33.50
C CYS A 745 -18.22 -28.61 34.04
#